data_AF-A0A5S4V921-F1
#
_entry.id   AF-A0A5S4V921-F1
#
_cell.length_a   1.000
_cell.length_b   1.000
_cell.length_c   1.000
_cell.angle_alpha   90.00
_cell.angle_beta   90.00
_cell.angle_gamma   90.00
#
_symmetry.space_group_name_H-M   'P 1'
#
loop_
_entity.id
_entity.type
_entity.pdbx_description
1 polymer ?
#
loop_
_entity_poly.entity_id
_entity_poly.type
_entity_poly.pdbx_seq_one_letter_code
_entity_poly.pdbx_strand_id
1 'polypeptide(L)'
;MKRIVSVLMSIVVVLSCVVFIMPPNIVLAVNYTWPVDKSIGISSGFGSYSGHTGCDFACSIGHDVYAVADGTVVTATDSGCTGSHRSDGYPKCSKGANCPATKLNKNGKGSYANWIIIRHGTNVYSLYAHLSTESLKVKVGDTVKQGQNIAKTGSAGNVTGPHLHFELRIGGNSTGYAKNPASYLSRENVTPVTNPPTYSNFWVDHYLFDLSETVSFTAVASGADNYTIGIDKTGVGRVVTEGCGSTYTISADRLGAGEYSAYMTVANSAGYVDTYRVYFVVVEKCNFGDKFSARIQNIGTGCYITNKDSKIVGAPESGYNDQIWFFNKCSDGSYTIMSQLDGLMMDDEWDSDVPAGADIRAWSATGQDKQRFNIYYMDDAFYIRPANTKTLVVDMGAGEPYNVACYNLSRNAGQQKYRFDMVGMGDYIPYGLGDEFYAQLRCQGTNLYVTNQSGNVAGAAATADDSQIWKFMRQSNGAYVIQNTLDGSYIDVENSNDANKTNFLSYNEYTGNRNQQFYFYEMDNAFYIKPLISNTRVMDMQSTAPYNVALWDKGNDWGPQKFDVIKVSHSDDNMSKPVETSYFKGHKYELYNESMTWESAKLFCEKKGGHLVTISDEKENEFVNGMRCRNLSTDYQQSIWLGGSDTANEGTWSWITGEPFTYSNWEPNEPNGGTSQNYLQMYSSGNWDDVQNEAGRFVLCEYDSVQPKLTPVASSLSLSDNIGFNIYMQISDDVLSDDGAMMIITNSDGKVIKKPISSYETTTYQDKSVKKIVSMVPAAKMSGKLSFKILKSDGTESSTYICSVMDYANEMIKKADTDNECKKALPLVKAMLNYGAYSQIYFGEDNTNLANAILKDDNTATIKSEDIIKSITYSEQGLFSNKDLGYIGSSLICESDTSLKLYFNNKNKLTEKQIKGRYDISTLDKNKHDYDTGVDGSIFWIKIKGIKPAELGNVYGVNLVSDEGSVIVETSPYVYVKKALESGDSRLQNLCKAMWAYGQAAREYEK
;
A
#
# COMPACT_ATOMS: atom_id res chain seq x y z
N MET A 1 1.31 -63.87 25.91
CA MET A 1 1.79 -64.95 24.96
C MET A 1 0.59 -65.58 24.23
N LYS A 2 0.09 -64.82 23.30
CA LYS A 2 0.14 -65.09 21.85
C LYS A 2 -0.81 -66.24 21.49
N ARG A 3 -2.00 -65.88 20.83
CA ARG A 3 -2.01 -66.35 19.42
C ARG A 3 -3.45 -66.38 18.89
N ILE A 4 -3.87 -65.41 18.05
CA ILE A 4 -3.98 -65.19 16.59
C ILE A 4 -4.77 -66.34 15.96
N VAL A 5 -6.01 -66.09 15.38
CA VAL A 5 -6.54 -65.82 14.03
C VAL A 5 -6.77 -67.15 13.31
N SER A 6 -8.04 -67.55 12.95
CA SER A 6 -8.87 -67.56 11.71
C SER A 6 -8.46 -68.72 10.80
N VAL A 7 -9.37 -69.82 10.59
CA VAL A 7 -9.58 -70.24 9.18
C VAL A 7 -10.58 -71.40 9.18
N LEU A 8 -11.91 -71.26 8.68
CA LEU A 8 -12.40 -71.81 7.40
C LEU A 8 -13.79 -72.43 7.60
N MET A 9 -14.96 -71.78 7.23
CA MET A 9 -15.91 -71.87 6.09
C MET A 9 -16.04 -73.31 5.60
N SER A 10 -17.21 -74.07 5.88
CA SER A 10 -18.40 -74.48 5.08
C SER A 10 -18.44 -76.00 4.97
N ILE A 11 -19.48 -76.73 5.60
CA ILE A 11 -20.29 -77.70 4.82
C ILE A 11 -21.43 -78.20 5.72
N VAL A 12 -22.74 -77.71 5.51
CA VAL A 12 -24.07 -78.00 4.92
C VAL A 12 -24.30 -79.51 4.86
N VAL A 13 -25.40 -80.03 5.60
CA VAL A 13 -26.76 -80.41 5.18
C VAL A 13 -27.13 -81.75 5.84
N VAL A 14 -28.27 -81.80 6.63
CA VAL A 14 -29.70 -82.02 6.29
C VAL A 14 -30.18 -83.29 7.00
N LEU A 15 -31.30 -83.07 7.82
CA LEU A 15 -32.69 -83.38 7.43
C LEU A 15 -33.57 -83.44 8.68
N SER A 16 -34.59 -82.44 8.75
CA SER A 16 -36.01 -82.58 8.29
C SER A 16 -36.94 -82.02 9.37
N CYS A 17 -37.40 -80.71 9.21
CA CYS A 17 -38.44 -79.76 8.78
C CYS A 17 -39.80 -80.47 8.63
N VAL A 18 -40.63 -80.45 9.69
CA VAL A 18 -42.11 -80.42 9.70
C VAL A 18 -42.56 -79.03 10.18
N VAL A 19 -42.77 -78.14 9.20
CA VAL A 19 -43.67 -77.07 8.70
C VAL A 19 -45.05 -77.20 9.35
N PHE A 20 -45.27 -76.53 10.52
CA PHE A 20 -46.59 -76.00 10.94
C PHE A 20 -46.91 -74.71 10.18
N ILE A 21 -47.56 -74.75 9.03
CA ILE A 21 -48.38 -73.77 8.27
C ILE A 21 -49.46 -73.20 9.21
N MET A 22 -49.18 -72.04 9.92
CA MET A 22 -50.14 -71.04 10.42
C MET A 22 -50.46 -70.02 9.32
N PRO A 23 -51.72 -69.63 8.95
CA PRO A 23 -52.13 -68.60 7.98
C PRO A 23 -51.45 -67.25 8.30
N PRO A 24 -50.83 -66.36 7.30
CA PRO A 24 -50.14 -65.06 7.37
C PRO A 24 -51.10 -63.94 7.82
N ASN A 25 -51.65 -63.87 9.06
CA ASN A 25 -52.28 -62.63 9.55
C ASN A 25 -52.17 -62.55 11.08
N ILE A 26 -51.07 -61.77 11.68
CA ILE A 26 -51.34 -60.76 12.72
C ILE A 26 -50.02 -60.44 13.44
N VAL A 27 -48.99 -59.73 12.78
CA VAL A 27 -47.95 -59.07 13.61
C VAL A 27 -48.59 -57.89 14.37
N LEU A 28 -49.50 -58.01 15.33
CA LEU A 28 -49.90 -57.21 16.50
C LEU A 28 -48.81 -57.24 17.59
N ALA A 29 -47.70 -56.27 17.39
CA ALA A 29 -47.12 -55.36 18.40
C ALA A 29 -45.82 -54.77 17.86
N VAL A 30 -45.82 -53.94 16.68
CA VAL A 30 -44.50 -53.35 16.30
C VAL A 30 -44.49 -51.88 16.73
N ASN A 31 -44.01 -51.49 17.91
CA ASN A 31 -43.57 -50.13 18.31
C ASN A 31 -42.91 -49.39 17.16
N TYR A 32 -43.76 -49.01 16.04
CA TYR A 32 -43.19 -48.15 14.97
C TYR A 32 -42.56 -46.89 15.57
N THR A 33 -41.35 -46.62 15.03
CA THR A 33 -40.70 -45.37 15.50
C THR A 33 -41.40 -44.15 14.89
N TRP A 34 -41.15 -43.01 15.53
CA TRP A 34 -41.74 -41.74 15.03
C TRP A 34 -41.14 -41.37 13.66
N PRO A 35 -41.96 -40.94 12.69
CA PRO A 35 -41.51 -40.65 11.33
C PRO A 35 -40.78 -39.29 11.24
N VAL A 36 -40.76 -38.60 12.35
CA VAL A 36 -39.96 -37.37 12.53
C VAL A 36 -39.49 -37.30 13.98
N ASP A 37 -38.64 -36.28 14.23
CA ASP A 37 -38.17 -36.16 15.63
C ASP A 37 -39.35 -36.25 16.62
N LYS A 38 -39.19 -37.02 17.61
CA LYS A 38 -40.27 -37.36 18.58
C LYS A 38 -40.77 -36.11 19.30
N SER A 39 -39.96 -35.02 19.41
CA SER A 39 -40.40 -33.73 19.99
C SER A 39 -41.44 -33.04 19.09
N ILE A 40 -41.61 -33.53 17.94
CA ILE A 40 -42.61 -32.92 17.01
C ILE A 40 -43.93 -33.68 17.13
N GLY A 41 -44.92 -32.88 17.68
CA GLY A 41 -46.20 -33.54 18.02
C GLY A 41 -47.15 -33.56 16.82
N ILE A 42 -48.29 -34.34 16.99
CA ILE A 42 -49.33 -34.47 15.93
C ILE A 42 -50.25 -33.24 16.01
N SER A 43 -50.12 -32.49 14.99
CA SER A 43 -50.93 -31.26 14.92
C SER A 43 -52.35 -31.55 14.44
N SER A 44 -52.57 -32.52 13.66
CA SER A 44 -53.92 -32.98 13.26
C SER A 44 -53.94 -34.52 13.23
N GLY A 45 -54.94 -35.06 13.88
CA GLY A 45 -55.01 -36.53 14.06
C GLY A 45 -55.80 -37.19 12.92
N PHE A 46 -55.68 -38.49 12.87
CA PHE A 46 -56.44 -39.31 11.90
C PHE A 46 -57.94 -39.02 12.01
N GLY A 47 -58.57 -38.60 10.84
CA GLY A 47 -60.05 -38.38 10.78
C GLY A 47 -60.43 -36.97 11.26
N SER A 48 -59.46 -36.19 11.52
CA SER A 48 -59.76 -34.86 12.09
C SER A 48 -60.64 -34.04 11.15
N TYR A 49 -60.72 -34.33 9.90
CA TYR A 49 -61.73 -33.78 8.96
C TYR A 49 -61.97 -34.78 7.82
N SER A 50 -63.15 -34.56 7.18
CA SER A 50 -63.64 -35.54 6.19
C SER A 50 -62.58 -35.84 5.12
N GLY A 51 -62.07 -37.17 5.08
CA GLY A 51 -61.16 -37.58 3.99
C GLY A 51 -59.68 -37.49 4.44
N HIS A 52 -59.38 -37.10 5.76
CA HIS A 52 -58.00 -37.04 6.29
C HIS A 52 -57.57 -38.43 6.76
N THR A 53 -56.71 -39.21 6.04
CA THR A 53 -56.49 -40.66 6.19
C THR A 53 -55.09 -40.90 6.81
N GLY A 54 -54.58 -39.77 7.66
CA GLY A 54 -53.29 -39.92 8.38
C GLY A 54 -53.16 -38.89 9.49
N CYS A 55 -51.85 -38.77 10.01
CA CYS A 55 -51.57 -37.74 11.02
C CYS A 55 -50.63 -36.69 10.43
N ASP A 56 -50.93 -35.44 10.83
CA ASP A 56 -50.00 -34.37 10.41
C ASP A 56 -49.07 -33.97 11.57
N PHE A 57 -47.81 -33.93 11.18
CA PHE A 57 -46.81 -33.51 12.18
C PHE A 57 -46.35 -32.09 11.84
N ALA A 58 -46.71 -31.18 12.75
CA ALA A 58 -46.48 -29.74 12.50
C ALA A 58 -44.97 -29.41 12.65
N CYS A 59 -44.32 -29.51 11.51
CA CYS A 59 -42.86 -29.23 11.56
C CYS A 59 -42.48 -28.35 10.36
N SER A 60 -41.42 -27.55 10.63
CA SER A 60 -40.95 -26.68 9.53
C SER A 60 -40.31 -27.51 8.41
N ILE A 61 -40.13 -26.93 7.25
CA ILE A 61 -39.48 -27.60 6.11
C ILE A 61 -38.04 -27.96 6.49
N GLY A 62 -37.69 -29.34 6.15
CA GLY A 62 -36.23 -29.59 6.25
C GLY A 62 -35.93 -30.54 7.42
N HIS A 63 -36.89 -30.93 8.18
CA HIS A 63 -36.62 -31.96 9.21
C HIS A 63 -36.46 -33.35 8.57
N ASP A 64 -35.53 -34.12 9.33
CA ASP A 64 -35.32 -35.50 8.81
C ASP A 64 -36.60 -36.33 8.98
N VAL A 65 -36.85 -37.06 7.91
CA VAL A 65 -37.96 -38.04 7.95
C VAL A 65 -37.39 -39.46 8.00
N TYR A 66 -38.04 -40.26 9.00
CA TYR A 66 -37.41 -41.56 9.26
C TYR A 66 -38.40 -42.68 8.89
N ALA A 67 -37.81 -43.81 8.34
CA ALA A 67 -38.65 -45.00 8.11
C ALA A 67 -39.13 -45.59 9.44
N VAL A 68 -40.44 -45.81 9.52
CA VAL A 68 -41.03 -46.15 10.82
C VAL A 68 -40.81 -47.65 11.11
N ALA A 69 -40.40 -48.41 10.07
CA ALA A 69 -40.08 -49.85 10.26
C ALA A 69 -39.29 -50.33 9.04
N ASP A 70 -38.69 -51.51 9.28
CA ASP A 70 -37.98 -52.09 8.12
C ASP A 70 -38.95 -52.31 6.95
N GLY A 71 -38.44 -52.11 5.72
CA GLY A 71 -39.37 -52.38 4.60
C GLY A 71 -38.71 -52.01 3.27
N THR A 72 -39.58 -52.26 2.20
CA THR A 72 -39.09 -51.97 0.84
C THR A 72 -39.87 -50.79 0.26
N VAL A 73 -39.07 -49.83 -0.29
CA VAL A 73 -39.70 -48.63 -0.89
C VAL A 73 -40.45 -49.03 -2.17
N VAL A 74 -41.76 -48.68 -2.19
CA VAL A 74 -42.53 -49.13 -3.39
C VAL A 74 -43.00 -47.90 -4.16
N THR A 75 -42.88 -46.68 -3.49
CA THR A 75 -43.11 -45.42 -4.22
C THR A 75 -42.12 -44.36 -3.73
N ALA A 76 -41.52 -43.64 -4.71
CA ALA A 76 -40.68 -42.46 -4.39
C ALA A 76 -40.84 -41.41 -5.50
N THR A 77 -41.62 -40.45 -5.19
CA THR A 77 -41.91 -39.45 -6.23
C THR A 77 -41.51 -38.05 -5.74
N ASP A 78 -40.71 -37.38 -6.66
CA ASP A 78 -40.33 -35.96 -6.45
C ASP A 78 -40.75 -35.15 -7.69
N SER A 79 -41.73 -34.42 -7.63
CA SER A 79 -42.32 -33.74 -8.81
C SER A 79 -41.75 -32.32 -8.96
N GLY A 80 -40.73 -31.93 -8.11
CA GLY A 80 -40.05 -30.63 -8.29
C GLY A 80 -40.88 -29.48 -7.72
N CYS A 81 -41.92 -29.82 -6.98
CA CYS A 81 -42.79 -28.78 -6.40
C CYS A 81 -42.25 -28.32 -5.04
N THR A 82 -42.04 -26.93 -4.83
CA THR A 82 -41.22 -26.43 -3.69
C THR A 82 -42.12 -25.72 -2.69
N GLY A 83 -43.54 -25.70 -2.93
CA GLY A 83 -44.40 -24.92 -2.01
C GLY A 83 -45.86 -25.34 -2.18
N SER A 84 -46.82 -24.53 -1.48
CA SER A 84 -48.25 -24.89 -1.53
C SER A 84 -48.93 -24.32 -2.78
N HIS A 85 -49.88 -25.21 -3.35
CA HIS A 85 -50.65 -24.73 -4.52
C HIS A 85 -51.85 -23.91 -4.06
N ARG A 86 -52.12 -23.71 -2.76
CA ARG A 86 -53.26 -22.88 -2.28
C ARG A 86 -52.79 -21.44 -2.02
N SER A 87 -53.71 -20.42 -2.40
CA SER A 87 -53.40 -18.98 -2.25
C SER A 87 -53.59 -18.54 -0.80
N ASP A 88 -53.12 -19.31 0.19
CA ASP A 88 -53.45 -19.00 1.60
C ASP A 88 -52.19 -18.52 2.32
N GLY A 89 -51.27 -17.67 1.63
CA GLY A 89 -50.28 -16.94 2.45
C GLY A 89 -49.03 -17.77 2.74
N TYR A 90 -48.66 -18.96 2.03
CA TYR A 90 -47.48 -19.85 2.09
C TYR A 90 -46.84 -19.94 0.69
N PRO A 91 -45.37 -20.18 0.65
CA PRO A 91 -44.73 -20.05 -0.67
C PRO A 91 -45.50 -20.83 -1.75
N LYS A 92 -45.91 -19.97 -2.78
CA LYS A 92 -46.63 -20.54 -3.93
C LYS A 92 -45.71 -21.49 -4.73
N CYS A 93 -46.36 -22.61 -4.86
CA CYS A 93 -45.60 -23.60 -5.65
C CYS A 93 -44.98 -22.92 -6.88
N SER A 94 -43.66 -23.24 -7.11
CA SER A 94 -42.93 -22.67 -8.27
C SER A 94 -43.58 -23.09 -9.60
N LYS A 95 -44.45 -23.97 -9.55
CA LYS A 95 -45.02 -24.45 -10.84
C LYS A 95 -46.45 -23.93 -10.99
N GLY A 96 -46.92 -22.93 -10.17
CA GLY A 96 -48.26 -22.31 -10.24
C GLY A 96 -49.35 -23.30 -10.65
N ALA A 97 -50.21 -22.98 -11.66
CA ALA A 97 -51.35 -23.79 -12.13
C ALA A 97 -50.88 -25.14 -12.69
N ASN A 98 -49.61 -25.32 -13.00
CA ASN A 98 -49.07 -26.57 -13.58
C ASN A 98 -48.55 -27.52 -12.49
N CYS A 99 -48.78 -27.19 -11.28
CA CYS A 99 -48.35 -28.06 -10.18
C CYS A 99 -49.13 -29.39 -10.22
N PRO A 100 -48.33 -30.50 -10.14
CA PRO A 100 -48.99 -31.81 -10.20
C PRO A 100 -50.06 -31.96 -9.10
N ALA A 101 -49.98 -31.15 -8.11
CA ALA A 101 -50.95 -31.16 -6.99
C ALA A 101 -52.31 -30.60 -7.44
N THR A 102 -52.47 -29.93 -8.73
CA THR A 102 -53.73 -29.35 -9.27
C THR A 102 -54.58 -30.43 -9.94
N LYS A 103 -53.99 -31.64 -10.11
CA LYS A 103 -54.75 -32.72 -10.78
C LYS A 103 -55.47 -33.58 -9.74
N LEU A 104 -56.75 -33.29 -9.38
CA LEU A 104 -57.54 -34.01 -8.36
C LEU A 104 -57.47 -35.53 -8.60
N ASN A 105 -56.97 -36.23 -7.55
CA ASN A 105 -57.11 -37.69 -7.70
C ASN A 105 -58.57 -38.14 -7.71
N LYS A 106 -59.02 -39.45 -8.26
CA LYS A 106 -60.35 -40.07 -8.47
C LYS A 106 -61.28 -39.80 -7.30
N ASN A 107 -60.80 -39.05 -6.16
CA ASN A 107 -61.67 -38.75 -5.00
C ASN A 107 -61.78 -37.23 -4.79
N GLY A 108 -61.43 -36.42 -5.84
CA GLY A 108 -61.69 -34.97 -5.76
C GLY A 108 -60.72 -34.24 -4.82
N LYS A 109 -59.55 -34.90 -4.41
CA LYS A 109 -58.56 -34.27 -3.51
C LYS A 109 -57.24 -34.07 -4.26
N GLY A 110 -56.54 -32.78 -3.99
CA GLY A 110 -55.22 -32.42 -4.58
C GLY A 110 -54.12 -33.41 -4.18
N SER A 111 -53.15 -33.83 -5.07
CA SER A 111 -52.05 -34.80 -4.97
C SER A 111 -50.99 -34.35 -3.95
N TYR A 112 -50.26 -35.28 -3.16
CA TYR A 112 -49.15 -35.15 -2.17
C TYR A 112 -47.91 -34.54 -2.83
N ALA A 113 -47.93 -34.36 -4.14
CA ALA A 113 -46.86 -33.87 -5.04
C ALA A 113 -45.56 -34.64 -4.84
N ASN A 114 -44.87 -34.48 -3.57
CA ASN A 114 -43.66 -35.29 -3.29
C ASN A 114 -43.94 -36.29 -2.15
N TRP A 115 -43.71 -37.71 -2.40
CA TRP A 115 -44.06 -38.63 -1.29
C TRP A 115 -43.34 -39.96 -1.49
N ILE A 116 -43.35 -40.68 -0.33
CA ILE A 116 -42.70 -42.01 -0.32
C ILE A 116 -43.66 -43.01 0.33
N ILE A 117 -43.71 -44.30 -0.30
CA ILE A 117 -44.45 -45.39 0.35
C ILE A 117 -43.51 -46.58 0.59
N ILE A 118 -43.62 -47.08 1.84
CA ILE A 118 -42.75 -48.22 2.16
C ILE A 118 -43.65 -49.41 2.55
N ARG A 119 -43.28 -50.56 1.95
CA ARG A 119 -43.98 -51.82 2.30
C ARG A 119 -43.21 -52.60 3.37
N HIS A 120 -43.86 -52.94 4.61
CA HIS A 120 -43.16 -53.49 5.79
C HIS A 120 -43.54 -54.95 6.01
N GLY A 121 -44.06 -55.71 4.93
CA GLY A 121 -44.53 -57.11 5.00
C GLY A 121 -45.77 -57.32 4.12
N THR A 122 -46.73 -58.45 4.54
CA THR A 122 -47.87 -58.72 3.63
C THR A 122 -49.01 -57.73 3.94
N ASN A 123 -49.20 -56.72 3.12
CA ASN A 123 -50.37 -55.81 3.09
C ASN A 123 -50.24 -54.73 4.16
N VAL A 124 -48.96 -54.34 4.63
CA VAL A 124 -48.78 -53.20 5.54
C VAL A 124 -47.88 -52.16 4.85
N TYR A 125 -48.35 -50.88 4.91
CA TYR A 125 -47.62 -49.82 4.19
C TYR A 125 -47.56 -48.56 5.05
N SER A 126 -46.38 -47.81 4.87
CA SER A 126 -46.31 -46.44 5.42
C SER A 126 -46.12 -45.43 4.30
N LEU A 127 -46.91 -44.32 4.49
CA LEU A 127 -46.80 -43.25 3.46
C LEU A 127 -46.32 -41.95 4.12
N TYR A 128 -45.39 -41.31 3.37
CA TYR A 128 -44.82 -40.02 3.81
C TYR A 128 -45.03 -38.98 2.70
N ALA A 129 -45.72 -37.79 3.15
CA ALA A 129 -46.11 -36.91 2.02
C ALA A 129 -45.73 -35.47 2.32
N HIS A 130 -45.79 -34.64 1.35
CA HIS A 130 -45.48 -33.20 1.31
C HIS A 130 -43.99 -32.95 1.59
N LEU A 131 -43.13 -33.83 0.96
CA LEU A 131 -41.68 -33.79 1.27
C LEU A 131 -41.01 -32.68 0.44
N SER A 132 -39.85 -32.22 0.92
CA SER A 132 -39.11 -31.13 0.23
C SER A 132 -38.53 -31.62 -1.10
N THR A 133 -38.49 -30.62 -2.03
CA THR A 133 -37.97 -30.96 -3.38
C THR A 133 -36.48 -31.31 -3.29
N GLU A 134 -36.16 -32.40 -3.96
CA GLU A 134 -34.78 -32.94 -4.09
C GLU A 134 -34.24 -33.39 -2.73
N SER A 135 -35.21 -33.80 -1.83
CA SER A 135 -34.70 -34.20 -0.49
C SER A 135 -34.75 -35.72 -0.34
N LEU A 136 -35.34 -36.46 -1.23
CA LEU A 136 -35.49 -37.92 -1.05
C LEU A 136 -34.12 -38.59 -1.08
N LYS A 137 -33.91 -39.51 -0.15
CA LYS A 137 -32.60 -40.22 -0.07
C LYS A 137 -32.77 -41.67 -0.50
N VAL A 138 -34.02 -41.92 -0.88
CA VAL A 138 -34.26 -43.34 -1.25
C VAL A 138 -34.95 -43.36 -2.61
N LYS A 139 -34.87 -44.54 -3.33
CA LYS A 139 -35.57 -44.73 -4.63
C LYS A 139 -36.35 -46.05 -4.59
N VAL A 140 -37.33 -46.21 -5.56
CA VAL A 140 -38.19 -47.41 -5.59
C VAL A 140 -37.31 -48.66 -5.68
N GLY A 141 -37.62 -49.64 -4.77
CA GLY A 141 -36.87 -50.92 -4.78
C GLY A 141 -35.85 -50.99 -3.63
N ASP A 142 -35.56 -49.81 -3.01
CA ASP A 142 -34.59 -49.82 -1.90
C ASP A 142 -35.19 -50.49 -0.65
N THR A 143 -34.25 -51.27 0.09
CA THR A 143 -34.68 -51.74 1.43
C THR A 143 -34.23 -50.73 2.50
N VAL A 144 -35.15 -50.41 3.46
CA VAL A 144 -34.80 -49.42 4.51
C VAL A 144 -34.95 -50.07 5.88
N LYS A 145 -34.13 -49.56 6.82
CA LYS A 145 -34.23 -50.05 8.21
C LYS A 145 -34.99 -49.03 9.06
N GLN A 146 -35.78 -49.65 10.09
CA GLN A 146 -36.50 -48.77 11.02
C GLN A 146 -35.57 -47.70 11.60
N GLY A 147 -36.03 -46.28 11.37
CA GLY A 147 -35.24 -45.18 11.95
C GLY A 147 -34.29 -44.58 10.90
N GLN A 148 -34.25 -45.20 9.71
CA GLN A 148 -33.36 -44.69 8.65
C GLN A 148 -33.94 -43.38 8.08
N ASN A 149 -33.02 -42.41 7.97
CA ASN A 149 -33.42 -41.14 7.34
C ASN A 149 -33.72 -41.33 5.84
N ILE A 150 -34.92 -40.84 5.47
CA ILE A 150 -35.31 -41.26 4.09
C ILE A 150 -35.70 -40.00 3.30
N ALA A 151 -35.82 -38.85 3.99
CA ALA A 151 -36.11 -37.59 3.28
C ALA A 151 -36.20 -36.46 4.30
N LYS A 152 -36.56 -35.25 3.72
CA LYS A 152 -36.79 -34.11 4.65
C LYS A 152 -38.23 -33.60 4.50
N THR A 153 -38.76 -33.04 5.73
CA THR A 153 -40.15 -32.54 5.70
C THR A 153 -40.25 -31.34 4.76
N GLY A 154 -41.39 -31.24 4.11
CA GLY A 154 -41.55 -30.16 3.10
C GLY A 154 -42.95 -29.56 3.17
N SER A 155 -43.27 -28.82 2.08
CA SER A 155 -44.60 -28.17 2.00
C SER A 155 -45.15 -28.30 0.58
N ALA A 156 -44.75 -29.43 -0.07
CA ALA A 156 -45.17 -29.58 -1.49
C ALA A 156 -46.61 -30.12 -1.56
N GLY A 157 -47.36 -29.65 -2.58
CA GLY A 157 -48.71 -30.18 -2.84
C GLY A 157 -49.79 -29.24 -2.29
N ASN A 158 -51.02 -29.85 -2.09
CA ASN A 158 -52.15 -29.03 -1.61
C ASN A 158 -52.13 -28.94 -0.07
N VAL A 159 -51.35 -27.97 0.41
CA VAL A 159 -51.22 -27.88 1.89
C VAL A 159 -51.26 -26.40 2.28
N THR A 160 -51.64 -26.03 3.50
CA THR A 160 -51.78 -24.63 3.96
C THR A 160 -50.55 -24.21 4.77
N GLY A 161 -49.57 -25.18 4.82
CA GLY A 161 -48.33 -24.85 5.54
C GLY A 161 -47.43 -26.08 5.68
N PRO A 162 -46.12 -25.89 6.13
CA PRO A 162 -45.17 -27.01 6.22
C PRO A 162 -45.55 -28.02 7.30
N HIS A 163 -45.65 -29.26 6.89
CA HIS A 163 -45.81 -30.38 7.85
C HIS A 163 -45.49 -31.70 7.15
N LEU A 164 -45.33 -32.75 8.04
CA LEU A 164 -45.28 -34.11 7.44
C LEU A 164 -46.64 -34.79 7.60
N HIS A 165 -47.17 -35.18 6.37
CA HIS A 165 -48.37 -36.06 6.44
C HIS A 165 -47.96 -37.53 6.42
N PHE A 166 -48.45 -38.24 7.46
CA PHE A 166 -47.98 -39.64 7.62
C PHE A 166 -49.21 -40.56 7.73
N GLU A 167 -49.10 -41.70 6.89
CA GLU A 167 -50.17 -42.71 6.96
C GLU A 167 -49.60 -44.10 7.24
N LEU A 168 -50.48 -44.79 8.00
CA LEU A 168 -50.20 -46.23 8.13
C LEU A 168 -51.39 -47.02 7.54
N ARG A 169 -50.98 -47.96 6.57
CA ARG A 169 -52.07 -48.70 5.88
C ARG A 169 -51.92 -50.20 6.10
N ILE A 170 -53.13 -50.77 6.69
CA ILE A 170 -53.06 -52.22 7.00
C ILE A 170 -54.14 -52.94 6.17
N GLY A 171 -53.69 -53.97 5.33
CA GLY A 171 -54.72 -54.72 4.57
C GLY A 171 -54.65 -54.41 3.08
N GLY A 172 -53.82 -53.31 2.70
CA GLY A 172 -53.65 -52.96 1.27
C GLY A 172 -53.03 -51.56 1.14
N ASN A 173 -52.56 -51.14 -0.11
CA ASN A 173 -51.83 -49.87 -0.35
C ASN A 173 -52.78 -48.83 -0.98
N SER A 174 -53.98 -48.79 -0.38
CA SER A 174 -54.95 -47.73 -0.77
C SER A 174 -55.44 -47.00 0.49
N THR A 175 -55.89 -45.80 0.31
CA THR A 175 -56.33 -44.97 1.45
C THR A 175 -57.42 -45.67 2.26
N GLY A 176 -58.31 -46.57 1.67
CA GLY A 176 -59.37 -47.33 2.35
C GLY A 176 -58.83 -48.25 3.44
N TYR A 177 -57.54 -48.45 3.44
CA TYR A 177 -56.96 -49.35 4.45
C TYR A 177 -56.17 -48.55 5.48
N ALA A 178 -56.32 -47.17 5.50
CA ALA A 178 -55.54 -46.33 6.43
C ALA A 178 -56.04 -46.53 7.86
N LYS A 179 -55.09 -46.73 8.80
CA LYS A 179 -55.41 -46.84 10.24
C LYS A 179 -54.81 -45.64 10.98
N ASN A 180 -55.46 -45.34 12.13
CA ASN A 180 -54.90 -44.26 12.96
C ASN A 180 -53.46 -44.58 13.40
N PRO A 181 -52.46 -43.79 12.79
CA PRO A 181 -51.03 -44.04 13.04
C PRO A 181 -50.65 -43.80 14.50
N ALA A 182 -51.39 -42.88 15.18
CA ALA A 182 -51.05 -42.53 16.57
C ALA A 182 -51.17 -43.75 17.49
N SER A 183 -52.03 -44.74 17.15
CA SER A 183 -52.26 -45.93 18.00
C SER A 183 -51.12 -46.94 17.87
N TYR A 184 -50.19 -46.62 16.96
CA TYR A 184 -49.19 -47.67 16.67
C TYR A 184 -47.78 -47.11 16.86
N LEU A 185 -47.74 -45.72 17.20
CA LEU A 185 -46.40 -45.10 17.38
C LEU A 185 -46.02 -45.16 18.86
N SER A 186 -44.75 -45.56 19.25
CA SER A 186 -44.27 -45.69 20.64
C SER A 186 -44.51 -44.41 21.44
N ARG A 187 -45.57 -44.39 22.66
CA ARG A 187 -46.03 -43.24 23.50
C ARG A 187 -45.02 -42.96 24.62
N GLU A 188 -44.01 -42.00 24.58
CA GLU A 188 -43.51 -41.40 25.84
C GLU A 188 -43.92 -39.91 25.89
N ASN A 189 -44.81 -39.43 26.87
CA ASN A 189 -45.40 -38.21 27.46
C ASN A 189 -44.61 -36.96 27.09
N VAL A 190 -44.81 -36.28 25.78
CA VAL A 190 -44.33 -34.90 25.51
C VAL A 190 -45.43 -33.90 25.94
N THR A 191 -45.29 -33.21 27.09
CA THR A 191 -46.16 -32.08 27.50
C THR A 191 -46.40 -31.11 26.33
N PRO A 192 -47.58 -30.98 25.74
CA PRO A 192 -47.95 -30.08 24.64
C PRO A 192 -47.70 -28.61 25.00
N VAL A 193 -46.71 -27.96 24.33
CA VAL A 193 -46.60 -26.48 24.36
C VAL A 193 -47.90 -25.86 23.80
N THR A 194 -48.75 -25.13 24.62
CA THR A 194 -50.13 -24.67 24.34
C THR A 194 -50.08 -23.27 23.71
N ASN A 195 -48.67 -22.61 23.60
CA ASN A 195 -48.71 -21.29 22.93
C ASN A 195 -47.70 -21.23 21.77
N PRO A 196 -48.17 -20.63 20.56
CA PRO A 196 -47.24 -20.47 19.43
C PRO A 196 -46.14 -19.43 19.73
N PRO A 197 -44.93 -19.58 19.07
CA PRO A 197 -43.82 -18.64 19.29
C PRO A 197 -44.14 -17.23 18.77
N THR A 198 -43.51 -16.13 19.49
CA THR A 198 -43.57 -14.76 18.96
C THR A 198 -42.15 -14.27 18.62
N TYR A 199 -42.15 -13.15 17.70
CA TYR A 199 -40.82 -12.53 17.47
C TYR A 199 -40.92 -11.02 17.61
N SER A 200 -39.76 -10.38 18.02
CA SER A 200 -39.79 -8.91 18.20
C SER A 200 -38.94 -8.21 17.14
N ASN A 201 -37.99 -9.02 16.47
CA ASN A 201 -37.17 -8.30 15.48
C ASN A 201 -36.44 -9.31 14.59
N PHE A 202 -36.20 -8.84 13.30
CA PHE A 202 -35.40 -9.61 12.33
C PHE A 202 -34.67 -8.65 11.40
N TRP A 203 -33.26 -8.82 11.34
CA TRP A 203 -32.55 -7.86 10.48
C TRP A 203 -31.35 -8.55 9.83
N VAL A 204 -30.89 -7.92 8.79
CA VAL A 204 -29.62 -8.33 8.15
C VAL A 204 -28.57 -7.23 8.43
N ASP A 205 -27.32 -7.61 8.68
CA ASP A 205 -26.24 -6.73 9.21
C ASP A 205 -26.16 -5.42 8.43
N HIS A 206 -26.25 -5.54 7.11
CA HIS A 206 -26.29 -4.30 6.32
C HIS A 206 -26.88 -4.59 4.93
N TYR A 207 -27.16 -3.45 4.26
CA TYR A 207 -27.99 -3.56 3.04
C TYR A 207 -27.14 -3.99 1.84
N LEU A 208 -25.81 -3.54 1.61
CA LEU A 208 -24.98 -3.82 0.42
C LEU A 208 -23.81 -4.73 0.80
N PHE A 209 -23.74 -5.82 -0.01
CA PHE A 209 -22.65 -6.78 0.28
C PHE A 209 -21.82 -7.00 -0.99
N ASP A 210 -20.45 -6.97 -0.68
CA ASP A 210 -19.52 -7.42 -1.75
C ASP A 210 -19.36 -8.95 -1.73
N LEU A 211 -19.02 -9.48 -2.93
CA LEU A 211 -18.99 -10.96 -3.05
C LEU A 211 -18.01 -11.57 -2.05
N SER A 212 -17.10 -10.83 -1.57
CA SER A 212 -16.11 -11.39 -0.63
C SER A 212 -16.64 -11.32 0.80
N GLU A 213 -17.86 -10.85 1.01
CA GLU A 213 -18.35 -10.64 2.38
C GLU A 213 -19.30 -11.78 2.77
N THR A 214 -19.59 -11.76 4.13
CA THR A 214 -20.56 -12.72 4.69
C THR A 214 -21.86 -11.99 5.06
N VAL A 215 -22.96 -12.65 4.56
CA VAL A 215 -24.27 -12.07 4.93
C VAL A 215 -24.77 -12.70 6.23
N SER A 216 -25.20 -11.81 7.19
CA SER A 216 -25.63 -12.35 8.49
C SER A 216 -27.05 -11.87 8.83
N PHE A 217 -27.86 -12.86 9.29
CA PHE A 217 -29.25 -12.56 9.69
C PHE A 217 -29.44 -12.89 11.16
N THR A 218 -30.31 -12.02 11.83
CA THR A 218 -30.57 -12.32 13.25
C THR A 218 -32.05 -12.06 13.55
N ALA A 219 -32.62 -13.12 14.33
CA ALA A 219 -34.01 -12.93 14.77
C ALA A 219 -34.09 -12.99 16.30
N VAL A 220 -34.91 -12.08 16.85
CA VAL A 220 -35.19 -12.16 18.30
C VAL A 220 -36.62 -12.68 18.48
N ALA A 221 -36.63 -14.03 19.04
CA ALA A 221 -37.98 -14.65 19.16
C ALA A 221 -38.14 -15.27 20.54
N SER A 222 -39.39 -15.33 21.12
CA SER A 222 -39.70 -15.97 22.42
C SER A 222 -40.57 -17.22 22.22
N GLY A 223 -40.12 -18.27 22.95
CA GLY A 223 -40.98 -19.48 22.96
C GLY A 223 -40.75 -20.35 21.70
N ALA A 224 -39.56 -19.98 20.94
CA ALA A 224 -39.30 -20.75 19.70
C ALA A 224 -38.34 -21.90 19.98
N ASP A 225 -38.55 -23.04 19.43
CA ASP A 225 -37.62 -24.19 19.53
C ASP A 225 -36.94 -24.44 18.19
N ASN A 226 -37.46 -23.62 17.14
CA ASN A 226 -36.91 -23.94 15.80
C ASN A 226 -36.96 -22.69 14.92
N TYR A 227 -35.86 -22.59 14.01
CA TYR A 227 -35.78 -21.46 13.04
C TYR A 227 -35.45 -21.99 11.66
N THR A 228 -36.13 -21.37 10.68
CA THR A 228 -35.79 -21.70 9.28
C THR A 228 -35.67 -20.40 8.48
N ILE A 229 -34.55 -20.29 7.69
CA ILE A 229 -34.39 -19.05 6.88
C ILE A 229 -34.76 -19.34 5.42
N GLY A 230 -35.50 -18.35 4.90
CA GLY A 230 -35.77 -18.32 3.45
C GLY A 230 -35.15 -17.08 2.78
N ILE A 231 -34.34 -17.38 1.69
CA ILE A 231 -33.77 -16.24 0.93
C ILE A 231 -34.24 -16.33 -0.51
N ASP A 232 -34.81 -15.14 -0.96
CA ASP A 232 -35.30 -15.09 -2.36
C ASP A 232 -34.47 -14.12 -3.20
N LYS A 233 -34.26 -14.57 -4.45
CA LYS A 233 -33.57 -13.68 -5.40
C LYS A 233 -34.60 -13.09 -6.37
N THR A 234 -34.53 -11.71 -6.46
CA THR A 234 -35.50 -11.03 -7.36
C THR A 234 -35.42 -11.60 -8.78
N GLY A 235 -36.62 -11.92 -9.36
CA GLY A 235 -36.69 -12.42 -10.76
C GLY A 235 -36.45 -13.93 -10.82
N VAL A 236 -35.91 -14.53 -9.76
CA VAL A 236 -35.61 -15.98 -9.80
C VAL A 236 -36.52 -16.67 -8.77
N GLY A 237 -36.72 -16.23 -7.64
CA GLY A 237 -37.52 -16.84 -6.57
C GLY A 237 -36.65 -17.45 -5.48
N ARG A 238 -37.10 -18.52 -4.66
CA ARG A 238 -36.40 -19.04 -3.46
C ARG A 238 -35.07 -19.70 -3.86
N VAL A 239 -33.95 -19.22 -3.21
CA VAL A 239 -32.64 -19.80 -3.60
C VAL A 239 -32.00 -20.43 -2.36
N VAL A 240 -32.57 -20.08 -1.16
CA VAL A 240 -32.04 -20.75 0.05
C VAL A 240 -33.23 -21.05 0.98
N THR A 241 -33.21 -22.43 1.38
CA THR A 241 -34.09 -22.81 2.51
C THR A 241 -33.34 -23.77 3.44
N GLU A 242 -33.12 -23.19 4.70
CA GLU A 242 -32.29 -24.06 5.57
C GLU A 242 -32.70 -23.87 7.03
N GLY A 243 -32.69 -25.04 7.81
CA GLY A 243 -32.84 -24.89 9.28
C GLY A 243 -31.66 -24.15 9.91
N CYS A 244 -32.09 -23.24 10.84
CA CYS A 244 -30.98 -22.50 11.48
C CYS A 244 -31.35 -22.14 12.91
N GLY A 245 -30.35 -21.55 13.63
CA GLY A 245 -30.64 -20.95 14.95
C GLY A 245 -31.16 -19.50 14.82
N SER A 246 -31.20 -18.84 15.95
CA SER A 246 -31.72 -17.45 15.93
C SER A 246 -30.82 -16.53 15.09
N THR A 247 -29.67 -17.13 14.62
CA THR A 247 -28.80 -16.43 13.65
C THR A 247 -28.43 -17.38 12.51
N TYR A 248 -28.26 -16.65 11.28
CA TYR A 248 -27.84 -17.44 10.11
C TYR A 248 -26.87 -16.60 9.27
N THR A 249 -25.68 -17.34 8.85
CA THR A 249 -24.76 -16.60 7.97
C THR A 249 -24.53 -17.40 6.68
N ILE A 250 -24.36 -16.60 5.66
CA ILE A 250 -24.04 -17.25 4.37
C ILE A 250 -23.09 -16.35 3.60
N SER A 251 -22.06 -17.07 2.88
CA SER A 251 -21.13 -16.27 2.06
C SER A 251 -21.86 -15.60 0.87
N ALA A 252 -21.60 -14.29 0.65
CA ALA A 252 -22.26 -13.58 -0.47
C ALA A 252 -21.88 -14.20 -1.82
N ASP A 253 -20.76 -14.74 -1.89
CA ASP A 253 -20.32 -15.40 -3.15
C ASP A 253 -21.23 -16.58 -3.50
N ARG A 254 -21.78 -17.30 -2.47
CA ARG A 254 -22.71 -18.42 -2.76
C ARG A 254 -24.03 -17.92 -3.33
N LEU A 255 -24.30 -16.70 -2.94
CA LEU A 255 -25.60 -16.17 -3.43
C LEU A 255 -25.45 -15.55 -4.81
N GLY A 256 -24.17 -15.09 -5.16
CA GLY A 256 -23.96 -14.40 -6.45
C GLY A 256 -24.55 -12.98 -6.43
N ALA A 257 -24.08 -12.14 -7.47
CA ALA A 257 -24.56 -10.73 -7.53
C ALA A 257 -26.06 -10.69 -7.85
N GLY A 258 -26.74 -9.87 -7.08
CA GLY A 258 -28.19 -9.75 -7.34
C GLY A 258 -28.90 -9.10 -6.14
N GLU A 259 -30.24 -8.89 -6.37
CA GLU A 259 -31.08 -8.32 -5.29
C GLU A 259 -31.86 -9.45 -4.59
N TYR A 260 -31.89 -9.29 -3.17
CA TYR A 260 -32.44 -10.43 -2.42
C TYR A 260 -33.38 -9.93 -1.34
N SER A 261 -34.33 -10.81 -0.99
CA SER A 261 -35.09 -10.65 0.27
C SER A 261 -35.01 -11.92 1.13
N ALA A 262 -35.13 -11.64 2.44
CA ALA A 262 -35.01 -12.83 3.32
C ALA A 262 -36.00 -12.71 4.47
N TYR A 263 -36.51 -13.87 4.91
CA TYR A 263 -37.32 -13.93 6.14
C TYR A 263 -36.96 -15.20 6.94
N MET A 264 -37.39 -15.11 8.29
CA MET A 264 -37.13 -16.32 9.10
C MET A 264 -38.45 -16.82 9.69
N THR A 265 -38.56 -18.18 9.53
CA THR A 265 -39.72 -18.79 10.22
C THR A 265 -39.31 -19.30 11.60
N VAL A 266 -40.09 -18.78 12.65
CA VAL A 266 -39.83 -19.23 14.04
C VAL A 266 -40.97 -20.15 14.49
N ALA A 267 -40.48 -21.38 15.08
CA ALA A 267 -41.57 -22.36 15.29
C ALA A 267 -41.33 -23.11 16.61
N ASN A 268 -42.44 -23.55 17.28
CA ASN A 268 -42.41 -24.59 18.33
C ASN A 268 -43.56 -25.58 18.11
N SER A 269 -43.70 -26.49 19.07
CA SER A 269 -44.66 -27.60 18.90
C SER A 269 -46.11 -27.09 18.87
N ALA A 270 -46.42 -25.76 19.31
CA ALA A 270 -47.79 -25.20 19.35
C ALA A 270 -48.11 -24.44 18.05
N GLY A 271 -47.07 -24.14 17.12
CA GLY A 271 -47.35 -23.41 15.86
C GLY A 271 -46.10 -22.65 15.39
N TYR A 272 -46.28 -21.72 14.32
CA TYR A 272 -45.12 -20.99 13.75
C TYR A 272 -45.54 -19.59 13.35
N VAL A 273 -44.47 -18.66 13.30
CA VAL A 273 -44.72 -17.30 12.78
C VAL A 273 -43.53 -16.90 11.91
N ASP A 274 -43.87 -16.18 10.72
CA ASP A 274 -42.77 -15.67 9.85
C ASP A 274 -42.42 -14.22 10.26
N THR A 275 -41.14 -14.00 10.29
CA THR A 275 -40.76 -12.59 10.51
C THR A 275 -41.08 -11.74 9.27
N TYR A 276 -40.92 -10.36 9.44
CA TYR A 276 -41.01 -9.52 8.22
C TYR A 276 -39.76 -9.73 7.34
N ARG A 277 -39.96 -9.28 6.08
CA ARG A 277 -38.85 -9.52 5.14
C ARG A 277 -37.83 -8.37 5.22
N VAL A 278 -36.59 -8.81 5.07
CA VAL A 278 -35.53 -7.79 4.95
C VAL A 278 -34.89 -7.90 3.55
N TYR A 279 -34.39 -6.70 3.09
CA TYR A 279 -33.89 -6.68 1.70
C TYR A 279 -32.40 -6.30 1.71
N PHE A 280 -31.69 -6.93 0.70
CA PHE A 280 -30.25 -6.60 0.61
C PHE A 280 -29.76 -6.90 -0.81
N VAL A 281 -28.53 -6.29 -1.11
CA VAL A 281 -27.99 -6.49 -2.47
C VAL A 281 -26.54 -7.02 -2.39
N VAL A 282 -26.31 -7.96 -3.32
CA VAL A 282 -24.91 -8.44 -3.46
C VAL A 282 -24.35 -7.93 -4.80
N VAL A 283 -23.16 -7.20 -4.63
CA VAL A 283 -22.59 -6.60 -5.86
C VAL A 283 -21.12 -7.02 -6.00
N GLU A 284 -20.69 -6.79 -7.32
CA GLU A 284 -19.24 -7.00 -7.57
C GLU A 284 -18.53 -5.66 -7.70
N LYS A 285 -17.24 -5.74 -7.22
CA LYS A 285 -16.48 -4.47 -7.38
C LYS A 285 -16.22 -4.19 -8.87
N CYS A 286 -16.37 -2.87 -9.12
CA CYS A 286 -16.04 -2.51 -10.52
C CYS A 286 -14.54 -2.62 -10.77
N ASN A 287 -14.23 -3.00 -12.00
CA ASN A 287 -12.81 -3.07 -12.41
C ASN A 287 -12.56 -2.12 -13.58
N PHE A 288 -11.88 -1.04 -13.26
CA PHE A 288 -11.58 -0.02 -14.29
C PHE A 288 -10.14 -0.13 -14.77
N GLY A 289 -9.46 -1.32 -14.43
CA GLY A 289 -8.02 -1.44 -14.74
C GLY A 289 -7.14 -1.00 -13.57
N ASP A 290 -5.73 -1.17 -13.76
CA ASP A 290 -4.79 -1.01 -12.61
C ASP A 290 -4.59 0.48 -12.29
N LYS A 291 -4.81 1.33 -13.27
CA LYS A 291 -4.63 2.78 -13.01
C LYS A 291 -5.45 3.58 -14.05
N PHE A 292 -6.13 4.62 -13.50
CA PHE A 292 -6.80 5.53 -14.45
C PHE A 292 -7.07 6.86 -13.77
N SER A 293 -7.37 7.89 -14.60
CA SER A 293 -7.72 9.22 -14.03
C SER A 293 -9.14 9.61 -14.48
N ALA A 294 -9.78 10.21 -13.57
CA ALA A 294 -11.16 10.59 -13.92
C ALA A 294 -11.61 11.77 -13.04
N ARG A 295 -12.54 12.50 -13.68
CA ARG A 295 -13.33 13.36 -12.79
C ARG A 295 -14.54 12.61 -12.22
N ILE A 296 -14.90 12.97 -10.89
CA ILE A 296 -16.02 12.24 -10.25
C ILE A 296 -17.21 13.19 -10.09
N GLN A 297 -18.25 12.93 -10.95
CA GLN A 297 -19.42 13.85 -10.90
C GLN A 297 -20.57 13.21 -10.10
N ASN A 298 -21.06 14.06 -9.22
CA ASN A 298 -22.29 13.60 -8.53
C ASN A 298 -23.52 13.84 -9.41
N ILE A 299 -24.37 12.79 -9.57
CA ILE A 299 -25.50 12.85 -10.53
C ILE A 299 -26.60 13.74 -9.93
N GLY A 300 -26.79 13.70 -8.60
CA GLY A 300 -27.88 14.48 -7.97
C GLY A 300 -27.63 15.99 -8.04
N THR A 301 -26.33 16.31 -7.82
CA THR A 301 -26.09 17.78 -7.71
C THR A 301 -25.50 18.29 -9.03
N GLY A 302 -24.93 17.45 -9.93
CA GLY A 302 -24.20 17.87 -11.15
C GLY A 302 -22.80 18.39 -10.84
N CYS A 303 -22.41 18.43 -9.62
CA CYS A 303 -21.08 18.94 -9.24
C CYS A 303 -20.04 17.81 -9.19
N TYR A 304 -18.76 18.33 -9.18
CA TYR A 304 -17.65 17.34 -9.17
C TYR A 304 -16.95 17.33 -7.80
N ILE A 305 -16.52 16.10 -7.45
CA ILE A 305 -15.66 16.05 -6.24
C ILE A 305 -14.37 16.85 -6.50
N THR A 306 -14.19 17.89 -5.66
CA THR A 306 -13.12 18.87 -5.94
C THR A 306 -12.24 19.05 -4.69
N ASN A 307 -10.87 19.05 -5.04
CA ASN A 307 -9.90 19.29 -3.95
C ASN A 307 -9.70 20.81 -3.78
N LYS A 308 -10.17 21.45 -2.69
CA LYS A 308 -10.01 22.91 -2.42
C LYS A 308 -9.21 23.13 -1.13
N ASP A 309 -7.84 23.24 -1.20
CA ASP A 309 -6.97 23.53 -0.03
C ASP A 309 -7.06 22.42 1.02
N SER A 310 -6.97 21.10 0.63
CA SER A 310 -6.89 19.92 1.52
C SER A 310 -8.27 19.56 2.08
N LYS A 311 -9.34 20.35 1.62
CA LYS A 311 -10.73 19.94 1.88
C LYS A 311 -11.38 19.45 0.58
N ILE A 312 -12.07 18.27 0.69
CA ILE A 312 -12.74 17.76 -0.53
C ILE A 312 -14.22 18.16 -0.47
N VAL A 313 -14.60 18.96 -1.45
CA VAL A 313 -15.99 19.45 -1.50
C VAL A 313 -16.58 19.18 -2.89
N GLY A 314 -17.92 19.39 -2.98
CA GLY A 314 -18.57 19.37 -4.31
C GLY A 314 -18.60 20.77 -4.92
N ALA A 315 -18.13 20.83 -6.21
CA ALA A 315 -18.15 22.15 -6.89
C ALA A 315 -18.44 21.95 -8.38
N PRO A 316 -19.07 23.03 -9.02
CA PRO A 316 -19.31 22.93 -10.47
C PRO A 316 -18.00 22.69 -11.24
N GLU A 317 -18.17 22.25 -12.46
CA GLU A 317 -16.98 21.95 -13.29
C GLU A 317 -16.05 23.17 -13.40
N SER A 318 -14.80 22.96 -13.04
CA SER A 318 -13.86 24.11 -13.05
C SER A 318 -12.86 23.93 -14.20
N GLY A 319 -12.69 22.72 -14.84
CA GLY A 319 -11.72 22.49 -15.93
C GLY A 319 -10.27 22.50 -15.40
N TYR A 320 -9.99 22.50 -14.09
CA TYR A 320 -8.64 22.57 -13.48
C TYR A 320 -8.34 21.25 -12.78
N ASN A 321 -6.99 21.11 -12.45
CA ASN A 321 -6.51 19.81 -11.92
C ASN A 321 -7.10 19.51 -10.53
N ASP A 322 -7.82 20.40 -9.95
CA ASP A 322 -8.37 20.19 -8.60
C ASP A 322 -9.59 19.25 -8.65
N GLN A 323 -10.04 18.83 -9.86
CA GLN A 323 -11.17 17.89 -9.97
C GLN A 323 -10.73 16.63 -10.72
N ILE A 324 -9.44 16.56 -10.93
CA ILE A 324 -8.97 15.33 -11.59
C ILE A 324 -8.30 14.44 -10.53
N TRP A 325 -8.74 13.16 -10.58
CA TRP A 325 -8.23 12.23 -9.55
C TRP A 325 -7.59 11.00 -10.22
N PHE A 326 -6.40 10.67 -9.62
CA PHE A 326 -5.68 9.48 -10.11
C PHE A 326 -6.04 8.25 -9.25
N PHE A 327 -6.59 7.22 -9.97
CA PHE A 327 -6.99 5.98 -9.26
C PHE A 327 -5.93 4.89 -9.43
N ASN A 328 -5.58 4.30 -8.32
CA ASN A 328 -4.64 3.16 -8.34
C ASN A 328 -5.27 1.95 -7.64
N LYS A 329 -5.31 0.84 -8.49
CA LYS A 329 -5.99 -0.34 -7.93
C LYS A 329 -5.07 -1.07 -6.93
N CYS A 330 -5.62 -1.44 -5.81
CA CYS A 330 -4.92 -2.25 -4.80
C CYS A 330 -5.15 -3.74 -5.02
N SER A 331 -4.30 -4.55 -4.35
CA SER A 331 -4.36 -6.02 -4.59
C SER A 331 -5.72 -6.60 -4.20
N ASP A 332 -6.43 -5.90 -3.31
CA ASP A 332 -7.72 -6.48 -2.87
C ASP A 332 -8.87 -5.95 -3.71
N GLY A 333 -8.48 -5.19 -4.84
CA GLY A 333 -9.53 -4.78 -5.81
C GLY A 333 -10.04 -3.37 -5.50
N SER A 334 -9.76 -2.76 -4.28
CA SER A 334 -10.08 -1.34 -3.99
C SER A 334 -9.11 -0.39 -4.70
N TYR A 335 -9.51 1.03 -4.59
CA TYR A 335 -8.63 2.00 -5.26
C TYR A 335 -8.17 3.06 -4.25
N THR A 336 -6.87 3.39 -4.42
CA THR A 336 -6.50 4.70 -3.84
C THR A 336 -6.78 5.81 -4.85
N ILE A 337 -7.26 6.93 -4.31
CA ILE A 337 -7.69 8.02 -5.22
C ILE A 337 -6.89 9.28 -4.85
N MET A 338 -6.01 9.70 -5.82
CA MET A 338 -5.03 10.77 -5.51
C MET A 338 -5.36 12.00 -6.35
N SER A 339 -5.29 13.15 -5.60
CA SER A 339 -5.54 14.42 -6.30
C SER A 339 -4.35 14.80 -7.20
N GLN A 340 -4.69 15.16 -8.47
CA GLN A 340 -3.60 15.56 -9.40
C GLN A 340 -3.08 16.96 -9.03
N LEU A 341 -3.81 17.72 -8.36
CA LEU A 341 -3.40 19.08 -7.96
C LEU A 341 -2.23 19.05 -6.99
N ASP A 342 -2.20 18.20 -6.05
CA ASP A 342 -1.15 18.36 -5.01
C ASP A 342 -0.64 16.99 -4.57
N GLY A 343 -1.14 15.89 -5.24
CA GLY A 343 -0.64 14.53 -4.94
C GLY A 343 -1.19 13.98 -3.62
N LEU A 344 -2.14 14.64 -2.98
CA LEU A 344 -2.72 14.15 -1.71
C LEU A 344 -3.83 13.13 -2.00
N MET A 345 -4.04 12.24 -0.97
CA MET A 345 -4.98 11.10 -1.18
C MET A 345 -6.36 11.45 -0.60
N MET A 346 -7.42 11.00 -1.42
CA MET A 346 -8.74 11.00 -0.77
C MET A 346 -8.74 10.16 0.51
N ASP A 347 -9.29 10.77 1.58
CA ASP A 347 -9.11 10.18 2.92
C ASP A 347 -10.37 10.39 3.76
N ASP A 348 -10.82 9.18 4.36
CA ASP A 348 -12.07 9.34 5.16
C ASP A 348 -11.72 9.66 6.62
N GLU A 349 -10.36 9.80 7.07
CA GLU A 349 -9.81 10.32 8.34
C GLU A 349 -9.92 9.26 9.45
N TRP A 350 -10.59 8.18 9.23
CA TRP A 350 -10.81 7.27 10.38
C TRP A 350 -10.20 5.89 10.07
N ASP A 351 -9.46 5.34 11.09
CA ASP A 351 -8.72 4.06 10.94
C ASP A 351 -9.69 2.87 10.99
N SER A 352 -10.85 2.92 11.70
CA SER A 352 -11.94 1.90 11.70
C SER A 352 -13.20 2.50 12.30
N ASP A 353 -14.50 2.04 11.80
CA ASP A 353 -15.80 2.47 12.38
C ASP A 353 -16.12 3.92 11.98
N VAL A 354 -16.01 4.15 10.74
CA VAL A 354 -16.29 5.49 10.18
C VAL A 354 -17.71 5.93 10.60
N PRO A 355 -17.76 7.07 11.36
CA PRO A 355 -19.10 7.53 11.76
C PRO A 355 -19.87 8.16 10.59
N ALA A 356 -21.21 7.95 10.67
CA ALA A 356 -22.02 8.66 9.65
C ALA A 356 -21.81 10.17 9.74
N GLY A 357 -21.50 10.79 8.58
CA GLY A 357 -21.25 12.25 8.54
C GLY A 357 -19.75 12.59 8.51
N ALA A 358 -18.94 11.54 8.53
CA ALA A 358 -17.49 11.83 8.51
C ALA A 358 -17.07 12.45 7.18
N ASP A 359 -16.22 13.48 7.34
CA ASP A 359 -15.80 14.22 6.11
C ASP A 359 -14.73 13.44 5.35
N ILE A 360 -14.84 13.69 4.05
CA ILE A 360 -13.73 13.19 3.22
C ILE A 360 -12.77 14.35 2.95
N ARG A 361 -11.44 14.02 3.15
CA ARG A 361 -10.46 15.11 2.95
C ARG A 361 -9.31 14.62 2.07
N ALA A 362 -8.46 15.65 1.77
CA ALA A 362 -7.22 15.28 1.07
C ALA A 362 -6.05 15.25 2.05
N TRP A 363 -5.28 14.14 2.06
CA TRP A 363 -4.20 13.98 3.07
C TRP A 363 -3.05 13.20 2.46
N SER A 364 -1.87 13.38 3.14
CA SER A 364 -0.68 12.65 2.64
C SER A 364 -0.87 11.13 2.75
N ALA A 365 -0.23 10.44 1.92
CA ALA A 365 -0.39 8.97 1.83
C ALA A 365 0.00 8.30 3.15
N THR A 366 -0.89 7.43 3.65
CA THR A 366 -0.64 6.79 4.96
C THR A 366 -0.53 5.27 4.78
N GLY A 367 -0.96 4.74 3.61
CA GLY A 367 -0.97 3.28 3.36
C GLY A 367 -2.06 2.57 4.17
N GLN A 368 -2.94 3.26 4.78
CA GLN A 368 -3.96 2.63 5.63
C GLN A 368 -5.27 2.50 4.85
N ASP A 369 -6.22 1.68 5.44
CA ASP A 369 -7.49 1.39 4.73
C ASP A 369 -8.36 2.65 4.62
N LYS A 370 -8.12 3.71 5.38
CA LYS A 370 -8.92 4.96 5.33
C LYS A 370 -8.68 5.74 4.05
N GLN A 371 -7.74 5.27 3.20
CA GLN A 371 -7.51 5.93 1.89
C GLN A 371 -7.77 4.95 0.75
N ARG A 372 -8.46 3.92 1.12
CA ARG A 372 -8.84 2.97 0.06
C ARG A 372 -10.36 2.99 -0.11
N PHE A 373 -10.76 2.89 -1.43
CA PHE A 373 -12.20 3.00 -1.68
C PHE A 373 -12.64 1.94 -2.69
N ASN A 374 -13.80 1.26 -2.26
CA ASN A 374 -14.41 0.29 -3.20
C ASN A 374 -15.47 0.99 -4.06
N ILE A 375 -15.48 0.56 -5.38
CA ILE A 375 -16.47 1.21 -6.27
C ILE A 375 -17.43 0.15 -6.81
N TYR A 376 -18.71 0.54 -6.67
CA TYR A 376 -19.74 -0.43 -7.10
C TYR A 376 -20.66 0.24 -8.12
N TYR A 377 -21.18 -0.70 -9.02
CA TYR A 377 -22.17 -0.18 -9.99
C TYR A 377 -23.52 -0.84 -9.73
N MET A 378 -24.47 0.08 -9.34
CA MET A 378 -25.84 -0.41 -9.13
C MET A 378 -26.84 0.71 -9.42
N ASP A 379 -28.08 0.34 -9.84
CA ASP A 379 -29.15 1.33 -10.13
C ASP A 379 -28.67 2.37 -11.15
N ASP A 380 -27.85 1.91 -12.11
CA ASP A 380 -27.39 2.72 -13.24
C ASP A 380 -26.49 3.87 -12.77
N ALA A 381 -25.88 3.72 -11.61
CA ALA A 381 -24.89 4.72 -11.17
C ALA A 381 -23.80 4.05 -10.35
N PHE A 382 -22.66 4.89 -10.15
CA PHE A 382 -21.55 4.33 -9.34
C PHE A 382 -21.65 4.82 -7.89
N TYR A 383 -21.31 3.90 -7.00
CA TYR A 383 -21.23 4.24 -5.57
C TYR A 383 -19.80 4.02 -5.06
N ILE A 384 -19.34 4.95 -4.22
CA ILE A 384 -17.96 4.85 -3.70
C ILE A 384 -18.02 4.58 -2.19
N ARG A 385 -17.34 3.43 -1.82
CA ARG A 385 -17.39 3.06 -0.39
C ARG A 385 -15.96 2.95 0.17
N PRO A 386 -15.75 3.63 1.32
CA PRO A 386 -14.44 3.42 1.95
C PRO A 386 -14.23 1.96 2.37
N ALA A 387 -12.97 1.51 2.27
CA ALA A 387 -12.69 0.07 2.46
C ALA A 387 -12.76 -0.28 3.95
N ASN A 388 -12.74 0.68 4.89
CA ASN A 388 -12.71 0.35 6.33
C ASN A 388 -14.10 0.47 6.96
N THR A 389 -15.17 0.52 6.01
CA THR A 389 -16.54 0.45 6.55
C THR A 389 -17.39 -0.46 5.65
N LYS A 390 -18.47 -1.00 6.32
CA LYS A 390 -19.33 -1.91 5.53
C LYS A 390 -20.70 -1.27 5.27
N THR A 391 -20.94 -0.06 5.86
CA THR A 391 -22.34 0.42 5.80
C THR A 391 -22.40 1.81 5.17
N LEU A 392 -21.20 2.48 5.04
CA LEU A 392 -21.30 3.90 4.62
C LEU A 392 -20.73 4.04 3.21
N VAL A 393 -21.31 5.12 2.48
CA VAL A 393 -20.80 5.43 1.13
C VAL A 393 -20.55 6.95 1.06
N VAL A 394 -19.76 7.29 0.03
CA VAL A 394 -19.43 8.72 -0.12
C VAL A 394 -20.67 9.46 -0.62
N ASP A 395 -20.94 10.58 0.06
CA ASP A 395 -22.19 11.34 -0.16
C ASP A 395 -21.84 12.84 -0.28
N MET A 396 -22.55 13.46 -1.38
CA MET A 396 -22.32 14.91 -1.54
C MET A 396 -23.57 15.67 -1.08
N GLY A 397 -23.31 16.59 0.06
CA GLY A 397 -24.42 17.30 0.71
C GLY A 397 -25.22 18.14 -0.30
N ALA A 398 -26.44 18.66 0.17
CA ALA A 398 -27.47 19.33 -0.66
C ALA A 398 -27.39 20.84 -0.48
N GLY A 399 -26.12 21.43 0.22
CA GLY A 399 -26.05 22.90 0.45
C GLY A 399 -24.62 23.42 0.23
N GLU A 400 -24.52 24.47 -0.64
CA GLU A 400 -23.19 25.06 -0.89
C GLU A 400 -22.63 25.69 0.39
N PRO A 401 -21.27 25.35 0.72
CA PRO A 401 -20.43 24.42 -0.06
C PRO A 401 -20.85 22.96 0.16
N TYR A 402 -20.98 22.27 -1.10
CA TYR A 402 -21.46 20.87 -1.02
C TYR A 402 -20.44 20.00 -0.28
N ASN A 403 -20.67 19.77 0.91
CA ASN A 403 -19.76 18.93 1.71
C ASN A 403 -19.78 17.47 1.22
N VAL A 404 -18.55 16.94 1.12
CA VAL A 404 -18.47 15.51 0.74
C VAL A 404 -18.13 14.70 2.01
N ALA A 405 -19.05 13.78 2.34
CA ALA A 405 -18.88 13.00 3.58
C ALA A 405 -19.46 11.60 3.40
N CYS A 406 -19.22 10.79 4.51
CA CYS A 406 -19.69 9.39 4.40
C CYS A 406 -21.04 9.26 5.14
N TYR A 407 -22.07 8.58 4.45
CA TYR A 407 -23.38 8.33 5.08
C TYR A 407 -23.87 6.93 4.71
N ASN A 408 -24.97 6.56 5.50
CA ASN A 408 -25.58 5.24 5.20
C ASN A 408 -26.18 5.22 3.78
N LEU A 409 -25.92 4.18 3.20
CA LEU A 409 -26.39 4.05 1.80
C LEU A 409 -27.91 4.19 1.74
N SER A 410 -28.35 5.09 0.89
CA SER A 410 -29.77 5.23 0.54
C SER A 410 -29.93 5.22 -0.99
N ARG A 411 -30.72 4.23 -1.59
CA ARG A 411 -30.77 3.99 -3.05
C ARG A 411 -31.52 5.11 -3.77
N ASN A 412 -32.21 5.90 -3.01
CA ASN A 412 -32.97 6.96 -3.73
C ASN A 412 -32.30 8.32 -3.56
N ALA A 413 -31.09 8.22 -3.11
CA ALA A 413 -30.48 9.54 -2.85
C ALA A 413 -29.50 9.87 -3.98
N GLY A 414 -29.90 10.85 -4.83
CA GLY A 414 -29.00 11.31 -5.92
C GLY A 414 -27.63 11.75 -5.40
N GLN A 415 -27.51 12.07 -4.16
CA GLN A 415 -26.26 12.61 -3.57
C GLN A 415 -25.21 11.50 -3.41
N GLN A 416 -25.62 10.29 -3.59
CA GLN A 416 -24.63 9.19 -3.42
C GLN A 416 -24.36 8.51 -4.76
N LYS A 417 -24.95 9.09 -5.79
CA LYS A 417 -24.78 8.47 -7.11
C LYS A 417 -23.77 9.30 -7.94
N TYR A 418 -22.79 8.46 -8.52
CA TYR A 418 -21.70 9.21 -9.20
C TYR A 418 -21.51 8.64 -10.61
N ARG A 419 -20.95 9.55 -11.41
CA ARG A 419 -20.43 9.16 -12.74
C ARG A 419 -18.93 9.51 -12.84
N PHE A 420 -18.23 8.59 -13.52
CA PHE A 420 -16.80 8.89 -13.70
C PHE A 420 -16.54 9.37 -15.12
N ASP A 421 -16.11 10.62 -15.19
CA ASP A 421 -15.66 11.17 -16.49
C ASP A 421 -14.16 10.93 -16.71
N MET A 422 -13.84 9.95 -17.40
CA MET A 422 -12.41 9.56 -17.54
C MET A 422 -11.62 10.70 -18.21
N VAL A 423 -10.45 11.08 -17.48
CA VAL A 423 -9.55 12.16 -17.93
C VAL A 423 -8.17 11.56 -18.22
N GLY A 424 -7.72 11.67 -19.57
CA GLY A 424 -6.42 11.04 -19.92
C GLY A 424 -6.63 9.93 -20.96
N MET A 425 -5.45 9.57 -21.81
CA MET A 425 -5.55 8.62 -22.95
C MET A 425 -5.74 7.19 -22.45
N GLY A 426 -6.97 6.92 -21.58
CA GLY A 426 -7.20 5.52 -21.18
C GLY A 426 -6.30 5.10 -20.01
N ASP A 427 -5.42 3.90 -19.99
CA ASP A 427 -4.54 3.29 -18.96
C ASP A 427 -3.17 3.96 -18.94
N TYR A 428 -2.98 5.10 -19.83
CA TYR A 428 -1.57 5.51 -20.04
C TYR A 428 -1.32 6.83 -19.29
N ILE A 429 -0.23 6.82 -18.42
CA ILE A 429 0.15 8.02 -17.63
C ILE A 429 1.13 8.87 -18.45
N PRO A 430 1.07 10.19 -18.21
CA PRO A 430 2.02 11.07 -18.91
C PRO A 430 3.48 10.64 -18.65
N TYR A 431 4.17 10.52 -19.74
CA TYR A 431 5.55 10.02 -19.74
C TYR A 431 6.51 11.21 -19.62
N GLY A 432 7.38 11.13 -18.58
CA GLY A 432 8.39 12.18 -18.37
C GLY A 432 9.61 12.00 -19.31
N LEU A 433 9.87 13.05 -20.11
CA LEU A 433 10.96 12.95 -21.10
C LEU A 433 12.22 13.65 -20.60
N GLY A 434 12.21 14.00 -19.16
CA GLY A 434 13.32 14.85 -18.66
C GLY A 434 12.87 16.31 -18.47
N ASP A 435 13.76 17.11 -17.67
CA ASP A 435 13.29 18.44 -17.19
C ASP A 435 13.51 19.51 -18.27
N GLU A 436 14.54 19.44 -19.12
CA GLU A 436 14.80 20.42 -20.20
C GLU A 436 15.77 19.81 -21.21
N PHE A 437 15.27 19.79 -22.49
CA PHE A 437 16.16 19.21 -23.52
C PHE A 437 15.68 19.68 -24.90
N TYR A 438 16.59 19.42 -26.01
CA TYR A 438 16.20 19.78 -27.39
C TYR A 438 15.91 18.49 -28.18
N ALA A 439 14.87 18.65 -28.98
CA ALA A 439 14.55 17.41 -29.73
C ALA A 439 13.78 17.78 -31.00
N GLN A 440 13.90 16.82 -31.95
CA GLN A 440 12.99 16.88 -33.10
C GLN A 440 11.82 15.90 -32.90
N LEU A 441 10.62 16.32 -33.46
CA LEU A 441 9.47 15.38 -33.41
C LEU A 441 9.20 14.83 -34.82
N ARG A 442 9.37 13.50 -34.89
CA ARG A 442 9.12 12.89 -36.20
C ARG A 442 7.82 12.05 -36.14
N CYS A 443 6.93 12.40 -37.14
CA CYS A 443 5.68 11.61 -37.22
C CYS A 443 5.92 10.27 -37.92
N GLN A 444 5.55 9.16 -37.29
CA GLN A 444 5.87 7.81 -37.82
C GLN A 444 5.02 7.53 -39.06
N GLY A 445 3.70 8.08 -39.18
CA GLY A 445 2.81 7.79 -40.32
C GLY A 445 3.27 8.49 -41.59
N THR A 446 3.77 9.71 -41.47
CA THR A 446 4.15 10.44 -42.70
C THR A 446 5.67 10.48 -42.86
N ASN A 447 6.45 10.14 -41.80
CA ASN A 447 7.92 10.25 -41.74
C ASN A 447 8.39 11.69 -41.94
N LEU A 448 7.57 12.61 -41.60
CA LEU A 448 7.94 14.04 -41.66
C LEU A 448 8.12 14.58 -40.25
N TYR A 449 8.80 15.80 -40.20
CA TYR A 449 9.13 16.38 -38.89
C TYR A 449 8.19 17.56 -38.60
N VAL A 450 7.81 17.57 -37.34
CA VAL A 450 7.04 18.77 -36.96
C VAL A 450 7.91 20.03 -37.17
N THR A 451 7.35 20.93 -37.99
CA THR A 451 8.21 22.03 -38.48
C THR A 451 7.48 23.37 -38.27
N ASN A 452 8.32 24.35 -37.72
CA ASN A 452 7.79 25.72 -37.67
C ASN A 452 7.81 26.38 -39.05
N GLN A 453 6.56 26.79 -39.60
CA GLN A 453 6.47 27.44 -40.94
C GLN A 453 5.81 28.80 -40.80
N SER A 454 6.50 29.66 -40.03
CA SER A 454 6.10 31.08 -39.92
C SER A 454 4.62 31.23 -39.57
N GLY A 455 4.33 30.97 -38.34
CA GLY A 455 2.96 31.23 -37.80
C GLY A 455 2.09 29.96 -37.81
N ASN A 456 2.62 28.88 -38.47
CA ASN A 456 1.89 27.60 -38.48
C ASN A 456 2.84 26.45 -38.09
N VAL A 457 2.27 25.37 -37.58
CA VAL A 457 3.06 24.15 -37.32
C VAL A 457 2.56 23.06 -38.28
N ALA A 458 3.45 22.59 -39.14
CA ALA A 458 3.07 21.53 -40.10
C ALA A 458 4.25 20.56 -40.30
N GLY A 459 3.87 19.43 -40.98
CA GLY A 459 4.94 18.43 -41.26
C GLY A 459 5.75 18.81 -42.49
N ALA A 460 7.12 18.65 -42.43
CA ALA A 460 8.01 18.87 -43.60
C ALA A 460 9.22 17.94 -43.52
N ALA A 461 9.85 17.70 -44.73
CA ALA A 461 11.08 16.87 -44.77
C ALA A 461 12.20 17.53 -43.95
N ALA A 462 13.14 16.73 -43.60
CA ALA A 462 14.28 17.19 -42.76
C ALA A 462 14.93 18.44 -43.36
N THR A 463 15.13 19.44 -42.50
CA THR A 463 15.78 20.68 -42.98
C THR A 463 17.07 20.89 -42.18
N ALA A 464 18.00 21.73 -42.84
CA ALA A 464 19.30 21.99 -42.16
C ALA A 464 19.18 23.15 -41.16
N ASP A 465 17.98 23.87 -41.15
CA ASP A 465 17.90 25.03 -40.23
C ASP A 465 17.19 24.64 -38.91
N ASP A 466 16.93 25.67 -37.99
CA ASP A 466 16.47 25.37 -36.60
C ASP A 466 14.94 25.31 -36.54
N SER A 467 14.31 25.32 -37.74
CA SER A 467 12.83 25.34 -37.75
C SER A 467 12.24 24.01 -37.26
N GLN A 468 13.08 22.88 -37.10
CA GLN A 468 12.52 21.58 -36.66
C GLN A 468 13.14 21.16 -35.33
N ILE A 469 13.85 22.13 -34.75
CA ILE A 469 14.44 21.82 -33.43
C ILE A 469 13.62 22.57 -32.37
N TRP A 470 13.14 21.73 -31.37
CA TRP A 470 12.25 22.32 -30.35
C TRP A 470 12.86 22.12 -28.95
N LYS A 471 12.80 23.22 -28.18
CA LYS A 471 13.19 23.13 -26.76
C LYS A 471 11.99 22.70 -25.90
N PHE A 472 12.20 21.58 -25.14
CA PHE A 472 11.12 21.07 -24.25
C PHE A 472 11.42 21.49 -22.81
N MET A 473 10.48 22.16 -22.20
CA MET A 473 10.64 22.62 -20.81
C MET A 473 9.49 22.07 -19.96
N ARG A 474 10.03 21.19 -18.95
CA ARG A 474 9.00 20.51 -18.14
C ARG A 474 8.46 21.49 -17.09
N GLN A 475 7.12 21.52 -16.90
CA GLN A 475 6.47 22.42 -15.92
C GLN A 475 6.18 21.64 -14.63
N SER A 476 5.86 22.34 -13.53
CA SER A 476 5.63 21.69 -12.22
C SER A 476 4.44 20.71 -12.28
N ASN A 477 3.57 20.94 -13.23
CA ASN A 477 2.40 20.03 -13.34
C ASN A 477 2.70 18.83 -14.24
N GLY A 478 4.03 18.72 -14.67
CA GLY A 478 4.44 17.50 -15.40
C GLY A 478 4.28 17.68 -16.92
N ALA A 479 3.61 18.73 -17.49
CA ALA A 479 3.47 19.02 -18.94
C ALA A 479 4.71 19.74 -19.48
N TYR A 480 4.70 19.75 -20.89
CA TYR A 480 5.88 20.41 -21.50
C TYR A 480 5.41 21.65 -22.29
N VAL A 481 6.24 22.65 -22.05
CA VAL A 481 6.19 23.79 -23.01
C VAL A 481 7.21 23.56 -24.12
N ILE A 482 6.71 23.74 -25.38
CA ILE A 482 7.60 23.37 -26.49
C ILE A 482 7.88 24.63 -27.33
N GLN A 483 9.17 25.06 -27.31
CA GLN A 483 9.57 26.32 -27.95
C GLN A 483 10.50 26.04 -29.14
N ASN A 484 10.17 26.74 -30.24
CA ASN A 484 11.01 26.53 -31.44
C ASN A 484 12.32 27.33 -31.32
N THR A 485 13.38 26.72 -31.77
CA THR A 485 14.70 27.36 -31.55
C THR A 485 15.00 28.34 -32.68
N LEU A 486 14.28 28.35 -33.79
CA LEU A 486 14.54 29.29 -34.90
C LEU A 486 14.08 30.70 -34.53
N ASP A 487 12.92 30.78 -33.88
CA ASP A 487 12.46 32.18 -33.70
C ASP A 487 11.88 32.37 -32.29
N GLY A 488 11.96 31.25 -31.40
CA GLY A 488 11.54 31.38 -30.00
C GLY A 488 10.02 31.22 -29.83
N SER A 489 9.32 30.98 -30.91
CA SER A 489 7.86 30.80 -30.80
C SER A 489 7.49 29.47 -30.16
N TYR A 490 6.21 29.39 -29.67
CA TYR A 490 5.78 28.20 -28.91
C TYR A 490 4.68 27.49 -29.69
N ILE A 491 4.78 26.13 -29.54
CA ILE A 491 3.63 25.41 -30.15
C ILE A 491 2.36 25.78 -29.36
N ASP A 492 1.29 26.06 -30.14
CA ASP A 492 0.04 26.61 -29.56
C ASP A 492 -1.16 26.07 -30.34
N VAL A 493 -2.18 25.66 -29.43
CA VAL A 493 -3.42 25.22 -30.11
C VAL A 493 -4.27 26.48 -30.41
N GLU A 494 -4.64 26.64 -31.74
CA GLU A 494 -5.28 27.88 -32.23
C GLU A 494 -6.55 28.19 -31.43
N ASN A 495 -6.58 29.47 -30.84
CA ASN A 495 -7.77 30.05 -30.17
C ASN A 495 -8.13 29.28 -28.91
N SER A 496 -7.19 28.48 -28.42
CA SER A 496 -7.49 27.67 -27.21
C SER A 496 -8.78 26.86 -27.37
N ASN A 497 -8.99 26.36 -28.57
CA ASN A 497 -10.20 25.61 -28.95
C ASN A 497 -9.90 24.11 -28.99
N ASP A 498 -10.84 23.32 -28.34
CA ASP A 498 -10.57 21.86 -28.31
C ASP A 498 -11.44 21.14 -29.35
N ALA A 499 -11.91 21.87 -30.38
CA ALA A 499 -12.73 21.22 -31.43
C ALA A 499 -11.82 20.39 -32.36
N ASN A 500 -12.44 19.31 -32.82
CA ASN A 500 -11.71 18.44 -33.76
C ASN A 500 -11.23 19.24 -34.97
N LYS A 501 -9.90 19.04 -35.26
CA LYS A 501 -9.26 19.59 -36.49
C LYS A 501 -8.76 21.01 -36.22
N THR A 502 -8.80 21.33 -34.99
CA THR A 502 -8.23 22.65 -34.67
C THR A 502 -6.72 22.67 -34.92
N ASN A 503 -6.23 23.79 -35.42
CA ASN A 503 -4.84 23.91 -35.91
C ASN A 503 -3.85 24.17 -34.76
N PHE A 504 -2.56 23.66 -34.94
CA PHE A 504 -1.46 24.09 -34.06
C PHE A 504 -0.67 25.21 -34.75
N LEU A 505 -0.47 26.29 -33.99
CA LEU A 505 0.27 27.45 -34.56
C LEU A 505 1.60 27.63 -33.83
N SER A 506 2.50 28.38 -34.58
CA SER A 506 3.69 28.91 -33.86
C SER A 506 3.40 30.32 -33.33
N TYR A 507 3.36 30.39 -32.04
CA TYR A 507 2.94 31.65 -31.42
C TYR A 507 4.14 32.30 -30.70
N ASN A 508 4.33 33.59 -30.79
CA ASN A 508 5.59 34.30 -30.44
C ASN A 508 5.66 34.59 -28.94
N GLU A 509 4.59 34.27 -28.22
CA GLU A 509 4.66 34.54 -26.76
C GLU A 509 4.15 33.33 -25.98
N TYR A 510 4.92 33.16 -24.84
CA TYR A 510 4.37 32.14 -23.92
C TYR A 510 3.37 32.79 -22.96
N THR A 511 2.07 32.31 -23.01
CA THR A 511 1.01 32.95 -22.20
C THR A 511 0.77 32.17 -20.90
N GLY A 512 1.38 31.03 -20.74
CA GLY A 512 1.16 30.18 -19.54
C GLY A 512 -0.17 29.45 -19.61
N ASN A 513 -0.90 29.53 -20.67
CA ASN A 513 -2.23 28.92 -20.76
C ASN A 513 -2.13 27.44 -21.17
N ARG A 514 -3.24 26.78 -20.92
CA ARG A 514 -3.29 25.30 -21.09
C ARG A 514 -3.11 24.93 -22.58
N ASN A 515 -3.42 25.80 -23.52
CA ASN A 515 -3.29 25.48 -24.97
C ASN A 515 -1.84 25.52 -25.44
N GLN A 516 -0.83 25.79 -24.53
CA GLN A 516 0.60 25.74 -24.89
C GLN A 516 1.34 24.74 -24.01
N GLN A 517 0.59 23.95 -23.37
CA GLN A 517 1.21 22.93 -22.49
C GLN A 517 0.73 21.53 -22.92
N PHE A 518 1.76 20.58 -22.85
CA PHE A 518 1.42 19.29 -23.51
C PHE A 518 1.93 18.14 -22.65
N TYR A 519 1.01 17.09 -22.56
CA TYR A 519 1.49 15.81 -21.98
C TYR A 519 1.91 14.85 -23.08
N PHE A 520 2.93 14.06 -22.66
CA PHE A 520 3.34 12.99 -23.59
C PHE A 520 2.96 11.62 -23.01
N TYR A 521 2.43 10.86 -23.93
CA TYR A 521 2.09 9.48 -23.54
C TYR A 521 2.81 8.48 -24.45
N GLU A 522 3.58 7.56 -23.74
CA GLU A 522 4.25 6.52 -24.56
C GLU A 522 3.34 5.30 -24.72
N MET A 523 3.00 5.09 -26.05
CA MET A 523 2.17 3.90 -26.37
C MET A 523 2.67 3.25 -27.66
N ASP A 524 2.67 1.86 -27.58
CA ASP A 524 3.01 1.13 -28.83
C ASP A 524 4.29 1.68 -29.47
N ASN A 525 5.39 1.95 -28.60
CA ASN A 525 6.74 2.38 -29.04
C ASN A 525 6.69 3.73 -29.77
N ALA A 526 5.62 4.54 -29.50
CA ALA A 526 5.54 5.91 -30.06
C ALA A 526 4.98 6.86 -28.99
N PHE A 527 5.13 8.18 -29.31
CA PHE A 527 4.58 9.15 -28.33
C PHE A 527 3.35 9.83 -28.94
N TYR A 528 2.37 9.85 -28.05
CA TYR A 528 1.17 10.66 -28.37
C TYR A 528 1.21 11.96 -27.56
N ILE A 529 0.99 13.09 -28.26
CA ILE A 529 1.16 14.41 -27.62
C ILE A 529 -0.22 15.05 -27.44
N LYS A 530 -0.49 15.29 -26.20
CA LYS A 530 -1.84 15.81 -25.90
C LYS A 530 -1.72 17.18 -25.22
N PRO A 531 -2.42 18.15 -25.84
CA PRO A 531 -2.44 19.46 -25.17
C PRO A 531 -3.37 19.47 -23.95
N LEU A 532 -2.99 20.26 -23.00
CA LEU A 532 -3.77 20.26 -21.73
C LEU A 532 -5.20 20.77 -22.00
N ILE A 533 -5.35 21.63 -23.02
CA ILE A 533 -6.68 22.19 -23.28
C ILE A 533 -7.62 21.09 -23.80
N SER A 534 -7.06 19.93 -24.24
CA SER A 534 -7.90 18.89 -24.84
C SER A 534 -8.05 17.71 -23.87
N ASN A 535 -9.36 17.11 -23.78
CA ASN A 535 -9.64 15.96 -22.88
C ASN A 535 -9.60 14.64 -23.64
N THR A 536 -9.73 14.64 -24.96
CA THR A 536 -9.79 13.34 -25.68
C THR A 536 -8.94 13.41 -26.95
N ARG A 537 -8.35 14.55 -27.27
CA ARG A 537 -7.77 14.67 -28.64
C ARG A 537 -6.26 14.90 -28.52
N VAL A 538 -5.62 14.39 -29.62
CA VAL A 538 -4.15 14.45 -29.55
C VAL A 538 -3.63 15.10 -30.83
N MET A 539 -2.34 15.48 -30.76
CA MET A 539 -1.67 16.02 -31.96
C MET A 539 -1.65 15.00 -33.11
N ASP A 540 -2.05 15.53 -34.26
CA ASP A 540 -2.14 14.67 -35.46
C ASP A 540 -1.57 15.43 -36.67
N MET A 541 -0.70 14.58 -37.44
CA MET A 541 -0.18 15.18 -38.69
C MET A 541 -0.89 14.56 -39.89
N GLN A 542 -1.65 15.45 -40.63
CA GLN A 542 -2.39 14.95 -41.79
C GLN A 542 -1.49 14.12 -42.72
N SER A 543 -2.08 13.13 -43.35
CA SER A 543 -1.31 12.13 -44.14
C SER A 543 -1.13 12.61 -45.58
N THR A 544 -1.88 13.77 -45.92
CA THR A 544 -1.68 14.30 -47.28
C THR A 544 -1.31 15.79 -47.19
N ALA A 545 -0.52 16.19 -48.20
CA ALA A 545 -0.12 17.62 -48.25
C ALA A 545 -1.36 18.53 -48.16
N PRO A 546 -1.21 19.46 -47.18
CA PRO A 546 0.00 20.21 -46.77
C PRO A 546 0.52 19.73 -45.41
N TYR A 547 0.10 18.57 -45.04
CA TYR A 547 0.58 17.89 -43.81
C TYR A 547 0.41 18.81 -42.60
N ASN A 548 -0.67 19.41 -42.58
CA ASN A 548 -0.99 20.29 -41.44
C ASN A 548 -1.04 19.50 -40.11
N VAL A 549 -0.58 20.16 -39.03
CA VAL A 549 -0.67 19.51 -37.69
C VAL A 549 -1.87 20.12 -36.95
N ALA A 550 -2.81 19.25 -36.56
CA ALA A 550 -4.03 19.75 -35.89
C ALA A 550 -4.51 18.73 -34.85
N LEU A 551 -5.54 19.26 -34.06
CA LEU A 551 -6.10 18.38 -33.02
C LEU A 551 -7.07 17.38 -33.66
N TRP A 552 -6.93 16.08 -33.21
CA TRP A 552 -7.87 15.05 -33.69
C TRP A 552 -8.16 14.06 -32.57
N ASP A 553 -9.44 13.52 -32.69
CA ASP A 553 -9.75 12.45 -31.72
C ASP A 553 -8.73 11.32 -31.80
N LYS A 554 -8.50 10.81 -30.61
CA LYS A 554 -7.51 9.71 -30.62
C LYS A 554 -8.07 8.50 -31.37
N GLY A 555 -7.41 8.11 -32.38
CA GLY A 555 -7.84 6.92 -33.14
C GLY A 555 -7.05 5.68 -32.71
N ASN A 556 -7.56 4.38 -32.95
CA ASN A 556 -6.85 3.12 -32.61
C ASN A 556 -5.73 2.83 -33.62
N ASP A 557 -4.43 3.11 -33.18
CA ASP A 557 -3.25 2.68 -33.96
C ASP A 557 -3.16 3.44 -35.29
N TRP A 558 -3.34 4.69 -35.28
CA TRP A 558 -3.31 5.53 -36.49
C TRP A 558 -1.97 6.27 -36.59
N GLY A 559 -1.22 5.94 -37.63
CA GLY A 559 0.17 6.37 -37.92
C GLY A 559 0.35 7.89 -37.80
N PRO A 560 -0.61 8.76 -38.13
CA PRO A 560 -0.42 10.22 -38.13
C PRO A 560 -0.42 10.79 -36.70
N GLN A 561 -0.71 10.02 -35.70
CA GLN A 561 -0.71 10.52 -34.30
C GLN A 561 0.48 9.94 -33.52
N LYS A 562 1.33 9.23 -34.19
CA LYS A 562 2.47 8.58 -33.52
C LYS A 562 3.75 9.38 -33.82
N PHE A 563 4.39 9.74 -32.65
CA PHE A 563 5.59 10.59 -32.87
C PHE A 563 6.80 9.99 -32.15
N ASP A 564 7.93 10.16 -32.81
CA ASP A 564 9.23 9.93 -32.13
C ASP A 564 9.78 11.26 -31.59
N VAL A 565 10.30 11.09 -30.38
CA VAL A 565 11.04 12.27 -29.87
C VAL A 565 12.54 11.99 -30.02
N ILE A 566 13.18 12.68 -30.92
CA ILE A 566 14.61 12.45 -31.23
C ILE A 566 15.44 13.57 -30.59
N LYS A 567 16.08 13.16 -29.50
CA LYS A 567 16.87 14.20 -28.79
C LYS A 567 18.10 14.59 -29.63
N VAL A 568 18.21 15.94 -29.79
CA VAL A 568 19.35 16.41 -30.61
C VAL A 568 20.15 17.41 -29.77
N SER A 569 21.38 17.36 -30.14
CA SER A 569 22.27 18.40 -29.56
C SER A 569 22.11 19.73 -30.34
N HIS A 570 21.37 20.84 -29.87
CA HIS A 570 21.12 22.15 -30.51
C HIS A 570 22.17 23.16 -30.06
N SER A 571 22.85 23.87 -31.08
CA SER A 571 23.89 24.92 -31.01
C SER A 571 23.89 25.62 -29.65
N ASP A 572 22.70 25.53 -28.81
CA ASP A 572 22.77 26.01 -27.40
C ASP A 572 23.51 25.01 -26.51
N ASP A 573 23.75 23.75 -26.98
CA ASP A 573 24.79 22.87 -26.40
C ASP A 573 26.17 23.16 -27.02
N ASN A 574 26.28 24.15 -28.01
CA ASN A 574 27.59 24.78 -28.31
C ASN A 574 27.74 26.13 -27.61
N MET A 575 26.99 26.38 -26.47
CA MET A 575 27.56 27.47 -25.64
C MET A 575 29.00 27.17 -25.25
N SER A 576 29.93 27.85 -26.07
CA SER A 576 31.34 27.72 -25.62
C SER A 576 31.41 27.22 -24.16
N LYS A 577 31.75 25.89 -23.93
CA LYS A 577 32.17 25.47 -22.57
C LYS A 577 33.14 26.49 -21.96
N PRO A 578 32.76 26.80 -20.75
CA PRO A 578 33.70 27.75 -20.15
C PRO A 578 35.15 27.24 -20.22
N VAL A 579 35.96 28.14 -20.75
CA VAL A 579 37.41 27.84 -20.73
C VAL A 579 37.89 27.63 -19.29
N GLU A 580 37.25 28.26 -18.38
CA GLU A 580 37.58 28.09 -16.95
C GLU A 580 36.35 28.43 -16.11
N THR A 581 36.19 27.55 -15.09
CA THR A 581 35.15 27.84 -14.09
C THR A 581 35.78 27.96 -12.70
N SER A 582 35.41 29.11 -11.99
CA SER A 582 35.98 29.28 -10.64
C SER A 582 34.91 29.88 -9.71
N TYR A 583 35.14 29.69 -8.46
CA TYR A 583 34.19 30.18 -7.45
C TYR A 583 34.90 31.16 -6.50
N PHE A 584 34.19 32.28 -6.24
CA PHE A 584 34.80 33.29 -5.35
C PHE A 584 33.69 34.05 -4.63
N LYS A 585 33.75 34.08 -3.27
CA LYS A 585 32.83 34.79 -2.36
C LYS A 585 31.37 34.39 -2.63
N GLY A 586 31.16 32.99 -2.80
CA GLY A 586 29.76 32.49 -2.86
C GLY A 586 29.15 32.68 -4.25
N HIS A 587 29.99 33.11 -5.24
CA HIS A 587 29.49 33.24 -6.62
C HIS A 587 30.27 32.33 -7.57
N LYS A 588 29.64 31.86 -8.57
CA LYS A 588 30.28 31.09 -9.66
C LYS A 588 30.66 32.02 -10.83
N TYR A 589 32.00 31.81 -11.29
CA TYR A 589 32.51 32.62 -12.44
C TYR A 589 32.89 31.71 -13.60
N GLU A 590 32.40 32.02 -14.70
CA GLU A 590 32.75 31.19 -15.87
C GLU A 590 33.32 32.09 -16.99
N LEU A 591 34.60 31.64 -17.43
CA LEU A 591 35.28 32.39 -18.50
C LEU A 591 35.04 31.73 -19.86
N TYR A 592 34.74 32.57 -20.81
CA TYR A 592 34.48 32.02 -22.16
C TYR A 592 35.40 32.70 -23.17
N ASN A 593 35.93 31.78 -24.02
CA ASN A 593 36.86 32.30 -25.04
C ASN A 593 36.09 32.60 -26.34
N GLU A 594 35.09 33.56 -26.21
CA GLU A 594 34.28 33.97 -27.37
C GLU A 594 34.45 35.48 -27.61
N SER A 595 34.76 35.78 -28.82
CA SER A 595 34.92 37.20 -29.17
C SER A 595 33.54 37.84 -29.42
N MET A 596 33.07 38.73 -28.37
CA MET A 596 31.73 39.36 -28.51
C MET A 596 31.82 40.84 -28.11
N THR A 597 30.80 41.58 -28.67
CA THR A 597 30.66 42.98 -28.15
C THR A 597 30.16 42.96 -26.70
N TRP A 598 30.27 44.10 -25.97
CA TRP A 598 29.79 44.14 -24.57
C TRP A 598 28.29 43.81 -24.49
N GLU A 599 27.51 44.30 -25.39
CA GLU A 599 26.05 44.06 -25.32
C GLU A 599 25.73 42.58 -25.58
N SER A 600 26.44 42.01 -26.51
CA SER A 600 26.24 40.56 -26.77
C SER A 600 26.72 39.72 -25.59
N ALA A 601 27.81 40.11 -25.00
CA ALA A 601 28.33 39.37 -23.82
C ALA A 601 27.34 39.46 -22.65
N LYS A 602 26.78 40.65 -22.52
CA LYS A 602 25.75 40.79 -21.47
C LYS A 602 24.60 39.81 -21.72
N LEU A 603 24.05 39.82 -22.91
CA LEU A 603 22.94 38.90 -23.22
C LEU A 603 23.36 37.44 -23.09
N PHE A 604 24.58 37.23 -23.49
CA PHE A 604 25.11 35.86 -23.38
C PHE A 604 25.11 35.37 -21.93
N CYS A 605 25.65 36.15 -21.02
CA CYS A 605 25.71 35.75 -19.60
C CYS A 605 24.29 35.69 -19.01
N GLU A 606 23.34 36.56 -19.42
CA GLU A 606 21.95 36.53 -18.91
C GLU A 606 21.22 35.28 -19.39
N LYS A 607 21.45 34.95 -20.62
CA LYS A 607 20.83 33.72 -21.14
C LYS A 607 21.29 32.47 -20.36
N LYS A 608 22.44 32.51 -19.76
CA LYS A 608 22.97 31.35 -19.00
C LYS A 608 22.64 31.48 -17.52
N GLY A 609 21.82 32.46 -17.30
CA GLY A 609 21.30 32.51 -15.90
C GLY A 609 22.21 33.36 -15.01
N GLY A 610 23.32 34.01 -15.60
CA GLY A 610 24.25 34.87 -14.83
C GLY A 610 24.26 36.29 -15.40
N HIS A 611 25.28 37.05 -15.04
CA HIS A 611 25.49 38.40 -15.60
C HIS A 611 26.98 38.68 -15.76
N LEU A 612 27.29 39.65 -16.69
CA LEU A 612 28.72 40.00 -16.79
C LEU A 612 29.30 40.35 -15.41
N VAL A 613 30.53 39.97 -15.31
CA VAL A 613 31.14 40.01 -13.97
C VAL A 613 31.20 41.45 -13.47
N THR A 614 30.86 41.65 -12.20
CA THR A 614 31.02 42.95 -11.51
C THR A 614 32.11 42.84 -10.43
N ILE A 615 32.67 43.98 -10.07
CA ILE A 615 33.80 43.95 -9.12
C ILE A 615 33.46 44.88 -7.95
N SER A 616 33.50 44.27 -6.76
CA SER A 616 33.01 45.07 -5.62
C SER A 616 34.19 45.45 -4.70
N ASP A 617 35.39 44.75 -4.87
CA ASP A 617 36.55 45.15 -4.03
C ASP A 617 37.84 44.69 -4.71
N GLU A 618 38.92 45.08 -3.99
CA GLU A 618 40.26 44.83 -4.58
C GLU A 618 40.52 43.32 -4.72
N LYS A 619 40.10 42.50 -3.81
CA LYS A 619 40.36 41.04 -3.88
C LYS A 619 39.61 40.39 -5.04
N GLU A 620 38.36 40.81 -5.27
CA GLU A 620 37.59 40.26 -6.41
C GLU A 620 38.22 40.69 -7.75
N ASN A 621 38.80 41.96 -7.75
CA ASN A 621 39.51 42.41 -8.97
C ASN A 621 40.71 41.52 -9.28
N GLU A 622 41.47 41.19 -8.22
CA GLU A 622 42.64 40.31 -8.43
C GLU A 622 42.21 38.91 -8.87
N PHE A 623 41.14 38.40 -8.25
CA PHE A 623 40.63 37.05 -8.61
C PHE A 623 40.21 37.00 -10.08
N VAL A 624 39.39 38.06 -10.54
CA VAL A 624 38.90 38.08 -11.94
C VAL A 624 40.09 38.24 -12.89
N ASN A 625 41.09 39.06 -12.47
CA ASN A 625 42.30 39.22 -13.30
C ASN A 625 43.04 37.88 -13.47
N GLY A 626 43.00 36.95 -12.51
CA GLY A 626 43.73 35.66 -12.53
C GLY A 626 43.02 34.64 -13.42
N MET A 627 41.72 34.85 -13.79
CA MET A 627 40.95 33.82 -14.54
C MET A 627 41.20 33.98 -16.04
N ARG A 628 42.16 34.68 -16.46
CA ARG A 628 42.39 34.94 -17.91
C ARG A 628 43.16 33.79 -18.56
N CYS A 629 43.02 33.70 -19.96
CA CYS A 629 43.81 32.72 -20.74
C CYS A 629 45.14 33.37 -21.18
N ARG A 630 46.40 32.96 -20.72
CA ARG A 630 47.73 33.63 -20.83
C ARG A 630 48.42 33.22 -22.12
N ASN A 631 47.62 32.57 -23.15
CA ASN A 631 48.38 32.12 -24.35
C ASN A 631 47.90 32.87 -25.59
N LEU A 632 47.52 34.30 -25.55
CA LEU A 632 47.14 35.00 -26.81
C LEU A 632 48.07 36.18 -27.04
N SER A 633 48.43 36.53 -28.37
CA SER A 633 49.54 37.29 -29.00
C SER A 633 49.39 38.79 -28.77
N THR A 634 48.13 39.48 -28.20
CA THR A 634 48.10 40.95 -27.96
C THR A 634 47.30 41.23 -26.68
N ASP A 635 47.62 42.38 -25.88
CA ASP A 635 46.95 42.85 -24.64
C ASP A 635 45.46 43.12 -24.90
N TYR A 636 45.04 43.50 -26.10
CA TYR A 636 43.64 43.72 -26.53
C TYR A 636 42.87 42.40 -26.63
N GLN A 637 43.51 41.31 -26.94
CA GLN A 637 42.86 39.99 -27.09
C GLN A 637 42.84 39.24 -25.76
N GLN A 638 43.47 39.93 -24.73
CA GLN A 638 43.52 39.27 -23.42
C GLN A 638 42.59 40.02 -22.44
N SER A 639 41.85 41.05 -22.97
CA SER A 639 41.06 41.86 -22.02
C SER A 639 39.71 41.20 -21.76
N ILE A 640 39.13 41.56 -20.56
CA ILE A 640 37.86 40.93 -20.13
C ILE A 640 36.79 42.03 -20.02
N TRP A 641 35.63 41.60 -20.59
CA TRP A 641 34.52 42.54 -20.35
C TRP A 641 34.09 42.50 -18.88
N LEU A 642 33.79 43.82 -18.37
CA LEU A 642 33.15 43.89 -17.04
C LEU A 642 31.75 44.46 -17.17
N GLY A 643 30.99 44.22 -16.18
CA GLY A 643 29.54 44.50 -16.32
C GLY A 643 29.24 45.98 -16.09
N GLY A 644 30.30 46.91 -16.12
CA GLY A 644 30.07 48.36 -15.86
C GLY A 644 29.81 49.12 -17.16
N SER A 645 28.85 50.19 -17.09
CA SER A 645 28.62 51.07 -18.26
C SER A 645 28.18 52.46 -17.78
N ASP A 646 28.38 53.40 -18.62
CA ASP A 646 27.89 54.77 -18.27
C ASP A 646 26.97 55.28 -19.37
N THR A 647 26.38 54.38 -20.09
CA THR A 647 25.52 54.73 -21.25
C THR A 647 24.31 55.53 -20.78
N ALA A 648 23.90 55.34 -19.49
CA ALA A 648 22.70 56.07 -19.01
C ALA A 648 23.02 57.55 -18.75
N ASN A 649 24.18 57.82 -18.21
CA ASN A 649 24.64 59.20 -17.96
C ASN A 649 26.17 59.26 -18.07
N GLU A 650 26.65 60.10 -19.09
CA GLU A 650 28.11 60.18 -19.32
C GLU A 650 28.84 60.61 -18.03
N GLY A 651 29.87 59.79 -17.65
CA GLY A 651 30.72 60.15 -16.50
C GLY A 651 30.24 59.46 -15.22
N THR A 652 28.99 58.88 -15.33
CA THR A 652 28.51 58.14 -14.14
C THR A 652 28.40 56.64 -14.46
N TRP A 653 29.28 55.79 -13.72
CA TRP A 653 29.34 54.35 -14.06
C TRP A 653 28.43 53.55 -13.11
N SER A 654 27.75 52.63 -13.75
CA SER A 654 26.90 51.73 -12.96
C SER A 654 27.12 50.26 -13.38
N TRP A 655 26.96 49.38 -12.32
CA TRP A 655 27.07 47.93 -12.65
C TRP A 655 25.75 47.43 -13.24
N ILE A 656 25.82 46.43 -14.03
CA ILE A 656 24.65 45.86 -14.73
C ILE A 656 23.73 45.17 -13.72
N THR A 657 24.21 44.93 -12.47
CA THR A 657 23.39 44.24 -11.45
C THR A 657 22.65 45.27 -10.60
N GLY A 658 23.06 46.57 -10.78
CA GLY A 658 22.39 47.61 -9.97
C GLY A 658 23.12 47.87 -8.65
N GLU A 659 24.16 47.09 -8.34
CA GLU A 659 24.90 47.35 -7.10
C GLU A 659 25.72 48.64 -7.22
N PRO A 660 25.95 49.20 -5.87
CA PRO A 660 26.65 50.49 -5.93
C PRO A 660 28.05 50.35 -6.54
N PHE A 661 28.44 51.35 -7.41
CA PHE A 661 29.78 51.36 -8.06
C PHE A 661 30.78 52.07 -7.15
N THR A 662 31.26 51.40 -6.04
CA THR A 662 32.06 52.07 -4.97
C THR A 662 33.54 51.72 -5.13
N TYR A 663 33.87 50.69 -5.84
CA TYR A 663 35.28 50.34 -6.07
C TYR A 663 35.62 50.55 -7.55
N SER A 664 36.83 51.19 -7.77
CA SER A 664 37.25 51.31 -9.18
C SER A 664 38.77 51.08 -9.29
N ASN A 665 39.11 50.58 -10.38
CA ASN A 665 40.54 50.33 -10.64
C ASN A 665 40.90 50.81 -12.06
N TRP A 666 40.66 52.15 -12.22
CA TRP A 666 40.84 52.73 -13.57
C TRP A 666 42.33 52.80 -13.92
N GLU A 667 42.68 52.71 -15.11
CA GLU A 667 44.04 53.02 -15.62
C GLU A 667 44.28 54.53 -15.59
N PRO A 668 45.60 54.91 -15.35
CA PRO A 668 45.86 56.36 -15.26
C PRO A 668 45.24 57.12 -16.43
N ASN A 669 44.45 58.15 -16.12
CA ASN A 669 43.83 59.10 -17.07
C ASN A 669 42.55 58.51 -17.68
N GLU A 670 41.97 57.40 -17.14
CA GLU A 670 40.65 56.82 -17.49
C GLU A 670 39.67 57.08 -16.34
N PRO A 671 38.42 57.12 -16.84
CA PRO A 671 37.80 56.96 -18.17
C PRO A 671 37.93 58.24 -19.01
N ASN A 672 38.36 58.27 -20.41
CA ASN A 672 38.68 59.48 -21.21
C ASN A 672 37.85 59.49 -22.49
N GLY A 673 36.94 58.62 -22.56
CA GLY A 673 36.33 58.33 -23.88
C GLY A 673 35.05 59.14 -24.06
N GLY A 674 34.66 60.18 -23.21
CA GLY A 674 33.47 61.04 -23.35
C GLY A 674 32.22 60.23 -23.70
N THR A 675 31.45 60.66 -24.81
CA THR A 675 30.14 60.02 -25.11
C THR A 675 30.33 58.84 -26.06
N SER A 676 31.58 58.57 -26.49
CA SER A 676 31.78 57.55 -27.54
C SER A 676 32.26 56.24 -26.93
N GLN A 677 32.75 56.17 -25.64
CA GLN A 677 33.20 54.92 -24.99
C GLN A 677 32.44 54.73 -23.67
N ASN A 678 31.53 53.74 -23.79
CA ASN A 678 30.59 53.69 -22.64
C ASN A 678 30.65 52.32 -21.97
N TYR A 679 31.61 51.43 -22.31
CA TYR A 679 31.58 50.07 -21.72
C TYR A 679 32.93 49.74 -21.10
N LEU A 680 32.82 49.02 -19.98
CA LEU A 680 34.00 48.84 -19.11
C LEU A 680 34.72 47.53 -19.48
N GLN A 681 36.03 47.61 -19.64
CA GLN A 681 36.86 46.40 -19.82
C GLN A 681 38.02 46.41 -18.81
N MET A 682 38.59 45.19 -18.60
CA MET A 682 39.80 45.06 -17.75
C MET A 682 40.99 44.60 -18.61
N TYR A 683 42.17 45.35 -18.41
CA TYR A 683 43.40 44.90 -19.10
C TYR A 683 44.07 43.75 -18.36
N SER A 684 45.17 43.24 -18.98
CA SER A 684 45.91 42.16 -18.33
C SER A 684 46.62 42.64 -17.05
N SER A 685 46.83 43.98 -16.95
CA SER A 685 47.46 44.54 -15.73
C SER A 685 46.46 44.62 -14.57
N GLY A 686 45.16 44.39 -14.87
CA GLY A 686 44.12 44.40 -13.80
C GLY A 686 43.42 45.76 -13.75
N ASN A 687 43.94 46.86 -14.48
CA ASN A 687 43.31 48.21 -14.48
C ASN A 687 42.20 48.30 -15.53
N TRP A 688 41.28 49.30 -15.33
CA TRP A 688 40.05 49.31 -16.15
C TRP A 688 40.15 50.43 -17.19
N ASP A 689 39.42 50.27 -18.32
CA ASP A 689 39.34 51.29 -19.38
C ASP A 689 37.90 51.35 -19.92
N ASP A 690 37.43 52.56 -20.26
CA ASP A 690 36.14 52.64 -20.98
C ASP A 690 36.36 52.55 -22.50
N VAL A 691 35.57 51.71 -23.09
CA VAL A 691 35.86 51.46 -24.53
C VAL A 691 34.53 51.43 -25.28
N GLN A 692 34.66 51.48 -26.65
CA GLN A 692 33.45 51.39 -27.52
C GLN A 692 32.92 49.95 -27.53
N ASN A 693 31.75 49.80 -27.95
CA ASN A 693 31.13 48.46 -28.01
C ASN A 693 31.70 47.65 -29.18
N GLU A 694 32.99 47.21 -29.08
CA GLU A 694 33.63 46.43 -30.15
C GLU A 694 33.91 45.01 -29.67
N ALA A 695 33.91 44.09 -30.67
CA ALA A 695 34.16 42.68 -30.32
C ALA A 695 35.66 42.45 -30.06
N GLY A 696 36.04 41.39 -29.35
CA GLY A 696 37.50 41.07 -29.29
C GLY A 696 37.95 40.83 -27.84
N ARG A 697 36.97 40.82 -26.85
CA ARG A 697 37.38 40.59 -25.44
C ARG A 697 36.78 39.29 -24.92
N PHE A 698 37.33 38.72 -23.83
CA PHE A 698 36.77 37.52 -23.18
C PHE A 698 35.50 37.89 -22.40
N VAL A 699 34.72 36.81 -22.35
CA VAL A 699 33.46 37.04 -21.60
C VAL A 699 33.54 36.29 -20.26
N LEU A 700 33.36 37.06 -19.23
CA LEU A 700 33.31 36.39 -17.91
C LEU A 700 31.94 36.62 -17.26
N CYS A 701 31.30 35.43 -17.13
CA CYS A 701 29.96 35.49 -16.49
C CYS A 701 30.05 35.21 -14.98
N GLU A 702 29.33 36.07 -14.25
CA GLU A 702 29.19 35.82 -12.80
C GLU A 702 27.77 35.36 -12.46
N TYR A 703 27.62 34.29 -11.63
CA TYR A 703 26.31 33.76 -11.20
C TYR A 703 26.18 33.94 -9.68
N ASP A 704 25.02 34.74 -9.36
CA ASP A 704 24.83 35.10 -7.93
C ASP A 704 24.17 33.93 -7.17
N SER A 705 24.88 33.41 -5.95
CA SER A 705 24.48 32.41 -4.94
C SER A 705 24.28 31.03 -5.56
N VAL A 706 25.41 30.17 -5.49
CA VAL A 706 25.17 28.72 -5.75
C VAL A 706 25.09 27.99 -4.41
N GLN A 707 23.82 27.79 -3.96
CA GLN A 707 23.77 26.97 -2.73
C GLN A 707 24.52 25.63 -2.94
N PRO A 708 25.55 25.48 -2.03
CA PRO A 708 26.16 24.14 -2.11
C PRO A 708 25.09 23.03 -2.09
N LYS A 709 25.17 22.19 -3.14
CA LYS A 709 24.15 21.11 -3.20
C LYS A 709 24.68 19.82 -2.56
N LEU A 710 23.82 19.41 -1.67
CA LEU A 710 23.98 18.08 -1.04
C LEU A 710 22.79 17.19 -1.40
N THR A 711 23.07 16.12 -2.25
CA THR A 711 21.92 15.30 -2.68
C THR A 711 22.14 13.84 -2.24
N PRO A 712 21.16 13.41 -1.33
CA PRO A 712 21.27 11.99 -0.96
C PRO A 712 20.85 11.07 -2.12
N VAL A 713 21.74 10.15 -2.45
CA VAL A 713 21.46 9.23 -3.59
C VAL A 713 20.98 7.88 -3.03
N ALA A 714 21.47 7.58 -1.88
CA ALA A 714 21.08 6.29 -1.28
C ALA A 714 21.56 6.23 0.18
N SER A 715 20.88 5.25 0.93
CA SER A 715 21.35 5.02 2.32
C SER A 715 21.36 3.53 2.63
N SER A 716 22.22 3.25 3.53
CA SER A 716 22.26 1.83 3.95
C SER A 716 22.63 1.76 5.44
N LEU A 717 22.36 0.45 6.00
CA LEU A 717 22.78 0.24 7.40
C LEU A 717 23.95 -0.73 7.44
N SER A 718 24.82 -0.36 8.36
CA SER A 718 25.88 -1.35 8.62
C SER A 718 25.47 -2.26 9.78
N LEU A 719 25.10 -3.57 9.36
CA LEU A 719 24.46 -4.41 10.40
C LEU A 719 25.40 -5.54 10.81
N SER A 720 26.53 -5.72 10.09
CA SER A 720 27.48 -6.82 10.40
C SER A 720 28.58 -6.32 11.34
N ASP A 721 28.69 -5.03 11.58
CA ASP A 721 29.67 -4.49 12.55
C ASP A 721 28.93 -3.73 13.65
N ASN A 722 28.96 -2.38 13.90
CA ASN A 722 28.15 -1.56 14.82
C ASN A 722 26.98 -0.91 14.08
N ILE A 723 25.94 -0.46 14.90
CA ILE A 723 24.79 0.20 14.22
C ILE A 723 25.28 1.50 13.57
N GLY A 724 25.57 1.34 12.24
CA GLY A 724 26.03 2.52 11.47
C GLY A 724 25.03 2.86 10.36
N PHE A 725 24.88 4.17 10.27
CA PHE A 725 24.06 4.63 9.13
C PHE A 725 24.93 5.27 8.05
N ASN A 726 24.77 4.58 6.86
CA ASN A 726 25.61 5.06 5.74
C ASN A 726 24.75 5.86 4.77
N ILE A 727 25.37 7.08 4.44
CA ILE A 727 24.67 7.88 3.42
C ILE A 727 25.62 8.13 2.23
N TYR A 728 24.96 7.87 1.04
CA TYR A 728 25.74 8.12 -0.18
C TYR A 728 25.27 9.43 -0.82
N MET A 729 26.32 10.36 -0.74
CA MET A 729 25.87 11.70 -1.12
C MET A 729 26.64 12.18 -2.36
N GLN A 730 25.73 12.75 -3.24
CA GLN A 730 26.39 13.47 -4.34
C GLN A 730 26.64 14.93 -3.94
N ILE A 731 27.96 15.31 -4.15
CA ILE A 731 28.33 16.65 -3.67
C ILE A 731 28.72 17.51 -4.88
N SER A 732 28.17 18.75 -4.85
CA SER A 732 28.41 19.63 -6.02
C SER A 732 29.90 19.92 -6.19
N ASP A 733 30.38 20.19 -7.42
CA ASP A 733 31.80 20.38 -7.77
C ASP A 733 32.39 21.60 -7.04
N ASP A 734 31.52 22.63 -6.78
CA ASP A 734 32.03 23.81 -6.04
C ASP A 734 32.45 23.43 -4.61
N VAL A 735 31.77 22.49 -3.98
CA VAL A 735 32.16 22.06 -2.62
C VAL A 735 33.40 21.17 -2.70
N LEU A 736 33.49 20.30 -3.75
CA LEU A 736 34.64 19.36 -3.84
C LEU A 736 35.92 20.12 -4.15
N SER A 737 35.79 21.28 -4.77
CA SER A 737 37.01 22.04 -5.12
C SER A 737 37.43 22.94 -3.96
N ASP A 738 36.60 23.00 -2.88
CA ASP A 738 36.95 23.78 -1.68
C ASP A 738 37.65 22.90 -0.64
N ASP A 739 39.01 23.07 -0.45
CA ASP A 739 39.81 22.20 0.45
C ASP A 739 39.40 22.40 1.92
N GLY A 740 38.65 23.54 2.22
CA GLY A 740 38.27 23.80 3.61
C GLY A 740 36.79 23.44 3.88
N ALA A 741 36.10 22.84 2.89
CA ALA A 741 34.68 22.50 3.11
C ALA A 741 34.53 21.35 4.11
N MET A 742 33.47 21.55 5.03
CA MET A 742 33.31 20.56 6.11
C MET A 742 31.91 19.95 6.04
N MET A 743 31.89 18.62 6.33
CA MET A 743 30.58 17.99 6.62
C MET A 743 30.23 18.13 8.11
N ILE A 744 29.02 18.72 8.23
CA ILE A 744 28.56 18.85 9.63
C ILE A 744 27.48 17.80 9.91
N ILE A 745 27.82 16.96 10.92
CA ILE A 745 26.86 15.90 11.30
C ILE A 745 26.42 16.18 12.74
N THR A 746 25.12 16.32 12.79
CA THR A 746 24.58 16.49 14.17
C THR A 746 23.81 15.23 14.59
N ASN A 747 24.33 14.65 15.75
CA ASN A 747 23.68 13.41 16.23
C ASN A 747 22.44 13.75 17.06
N SER A 748 21.76 12.77 17.43
CA SER A 748 20.48 12.96 18.15
C SER A 748 20.71 13.54 19.55
N ASP A 749 21.91 13.53 20.03
CA ASP A 749 22.16 14.07 21.39
C ASP A 749 22.74 15.48 21.29
N GLY A 750 22.77 15.96 20.02
CA GLY A 750 23.20 17.36 19.85
C GLY A 750 24.71 17.48 19.60
N LYS A 751 25.35 16.35 19.74
CA LYS A 751 26.80 16.39 19.44
C LYS A 751 27.06 16.64 17.94
N VAL A 752 27.99 17.59 17.76
CA VAL A 752 28.26 17.99 16.36
C VAL A 752 29.66 17.48 15.98
N ILE A 753 29.57 16.76 14.80
CA ILE A 753 30.84 16.25 14.25
C ILE A 753 31.13 17.03 12.96
N LYS A 754 32.40 17.55 13.01
CA LYS A 754 32.81 18.28 11.78
C LYS A 754 34.02 17.59 11.15
N LYS A 755 33.75 17.22 9.90
CA LYS A 755 34.87 16.55 9.22
C LYS A 755 34.99 17.08 7.79
N PRO A 756 36.32 17.19 7.42
CA PRO A 756 36.50 17.66 6.03
C PRO A 756 35.88 16.68 5.02
N ILE A 757 35.23 17.40 3.99
CA ILE A 757 34.58 16.55 2.95
C ILE A 757 35.63 15.66 2.29
N SER A 758 36.88 16.07 2.21
CA SER A 758 37.95 15.30 1.54
C SER A 758 38.31 14.03 2.33
N SER A 759 37.92 13.96 3.57
CA SER A 759 38.28 12.79 4.38
C SER A 759 37.34 11.60 4.13
N TYR A 760 36.20 11.89 3.44
CA TYR A 760 35.26 10.76 3.22
C TYR A 760 35.59 10.05 1.90
N GLU A 761 35.34 8.77 1.98
CA GLU A 761 35.66 7.91 0.81
C GLU A 761 34.75 8.25 -0.38
N THR A 762 35.41 8.33 -1.55
CA THR A 762 34.61 8.49 -2.78
C THR A 762 34.35 7.11 -3.40
N THR A 763 33.00 6.91 -3.64
CA THR A 763 32.65 5.62 -4.29
C THR A 763 31.59 5.86 -5.37
N THR A 764 31.31 4.70 -6.12
CA THR A 764 30.30 4.82 -7.20
C THR A 764 29.02 4.07 -6.80
N TYR A 765 27.90 4.78 -6.86
CA TYR A 765 26.59 4.16 -6.64
C TYR A 765 25.67 4.44 -7.84
N GLN A 766 25.15 3.33 -8.50
CA GLN A 766 24.31 3.43 -9.72
C GLN A 766 24.93 4.38 -10.74
N ASP A 767 26.27 4.38 -10.96
CA ASP A 767 27.07 5.09 -11.99
C ASP A 767 27.26 6.57 -11.62
N LYS A 768 26.91 6.94 -10.36
CA LYS A 768 27.20 8.32 -9.92
C LYS A 768 28.34 8.33 -8.89
N SER A 769 29.28 9.33 -9.05
CA SER A 769 30.36 9.49 -8.04
C SER A 769 29.79 10.15 -6.77
N VAL A 770 29.88 9.35 -5.68
CA VAL A 770 29.28 9.89 -4.43
C VAL A 770 30.31 9.77 -3.30
N LYS A 771 30.03 10.65 -2.20
CA LYS A 771 30.80 10.47 -0.95
C LYS A 771 30.03 9.61 0.05
N LYS A 772 30.74 8.56 0.57
CA LYS A 772 30.09 7.70 1.57
C LYS A 772 30.34 8.27 2.98
N ILE A 773 29.17 8.70 3.56
CA ILE A 773 29.27 9.26 4.92
C ILE A 773 28.69 8.26 5.92
N VAL A 774 29.63 7.98 6.96
CA VAL A 774 29.17 6.97 7.93
C VAL A 774 29.01 7.65 9.30
N SER A 775 27.77 7.38 9.78
CA SER A 775 27.56 7.89 11.15
C SER A 775 27.17 6.75 12.09
N MET A 776 27.97 6.65 13.20
CA MET A 776 27.68 5.57 14.18
C MET A 776 26.62 6.06 15.18
N VAL A 777 25.66 5.07 15.42
CA VAL A 777 24.52 5.51 16.27
C VAL A 777 24.38 4.53 17.45
N PRO A 778 24.44 5.13 18.67
CA PRO A 778 24.19 4.24 19.81
C PRO A 778 22.80 3.59 19.74
N ALA A 779 22.73 2.36 20.26
CA ALA A 779 21.47 1.59 20.15
C ALA A 779 20.31 2.33 20.84
N ALA A 780 20.60 3.01 21.94
CA ALA A 780 19.51 3.67 22.71
C ALA A 780 19.05 4.95 22.01
N LYS A 781 19.79 5.33 20.91
CA LYS A 781 19.42 6.62 20.29
C LYS A 781 19.00 6.41 18.83
N MET A 782 18.62 5.28 18.51
CA MET A 782 18.39 4.92 17.08
C MET A 782 17.11 5.59 16.58
N SER A 783 16.27 6.03 17.51
CA SER A 783 15.05 6.73 17.04
C SER A 783 15.32 8.23 16.87
N GLY A 784 16.44 8.64 17.29
CA GLY A 784 16.76 10.08 17.16
C GLY A 784 17.17 10.46 15.74
N LYS A 785 17.02 11.82 15.41
CA LYS A 785 17.30 12.31 14.04
C LYS A 785 18.78 12.67 13.89
N LEU A 786 19.25 12.27 12.69
CA LEU A 786 20.60 12.71 12.28
C LEU A 786 20.46 13.80 11.22
N SER A 787 21.28 14.89 11.43
CA SER A 787 21.25 15.93 10.37
C SER A 787 22.64 16.10 9.74
N PHE A 788 22.52 16.33 8.41
CA PHE A 788 23.76 16.46 7.63
C PHE A 788 23.72 17.79 6.85
N LYS A 789 24.89 18.47 6.93
CA LYS A 789 24.97 19.73 6.16
C LYS A 789 26.43 20.02 5.80
N ILE A 790 26.49 20.90 4.71
CA ILE A 790 27.87 21.24 4.28
C ILE A 790 28.14 22.70 4.67
N LEU A 791 29.39 22.90 5.24
CA LEU A 791 29.88 24.27 5.47
C LEU A 791 31.15 24.52 4.67
N LYS A 792 31.00 25.52 3.81
CA LYS A 792 32.18 25.83 2.98
C LYS A 792 33.10 26.78 3.73
N SER A 793 34.37 27.02 3.14
CA SER A 793 35.38 27.85 3.81
C SER A 793 34.93 29.31 3.84
N ASP A 794 34.07 29.68 2.90
CA ASP A 794 33.64 31.10 2.84
C ASP A 794 32.41 31.34 3.71
N GLY A 795 31.97 30.27 4.49
CA GLY A 795 30.90 30.48 5.49
C GLY A 795 29.52 30.09 4.92
N THR A 796 29.43 29.71 3.64
CA THR A 796 28.13 29.31 3.04
C THR A 796 27.76 27.88 3.47
N GLU A 797 26.33 27.76 3.59
CA GLU A 797 25.89 26.42 4.04
C GLU A 797 24.92 25.82 3.01
N SER A 798 24.95 24.44 3.01
CA SER A 798 23.95 23.76 2.17
C SER A 798 22.64 23.58 2.95
N SER A 799 21.59 23.08 2.24
CA SER A 799 20.40 22.61 2.96
C SER A 799 20.72 21.39 3.85
N THR A 800 19.78 21.19 4.93
CA THR A 800 20.04 20.12 5.91
C THR A 800 19.26 18.86 5.51
N TYR A 801 20.03 17.79 5.46
CA TYR A 801 19.38 16.48 5.27
C TYR A 801 19.21 15.76 6.61
N ILE A 802 17.88 15.33 6.85
CA ILE A 802 17.62 14.73 8.18
C ILE A 802 17.15 13.28 7.97
N CYS A 803 17.69 12.40 8.81
CA CYS A 803 17.29 11.00 8.69
C CYS A 803 17.49 10.31 10.05
N SER A 804 16.98 9.08 10.17
CA SER A 804 17.26 8.27 11.39
C SER A 804 17.39 6.79 11.01
N VAL A 805 18.12 6.06 11.89
CA VAL A 805 18.30 4.60 11.69
C VAL A 805 16.94 3.90 11.73
N MET A 806 16.09 4.38 12.57
CA MET A 806 14.76 3.75 12.73
C MET A 806 13.93 3.94 11.44
N ASP A 807 13.89 5.12 10.85
CA ASP A 807 13.09 5.35 9.62
C ASP A 807 13.56 4.45 8.47
N TYR A 808 14.84 4.40 8.40
CA TYR A 808 15.34 3.53 7.30
C TYR A 808 15.04 2.06 7.57
N ALA A 809 15.27 1.63 8.77
CA ALA A 809 15.00 0.22 9.12
C ALA A 809 13.51 -0.11 8.89
N ASN A 810 12.60 0.81 9.18
CA ASN A 810 11.16 0.53 8.97
C ASN A 810 10.83 0.47 7.48
N GLU A 811 11.48 1.30 6.72
CA GLU A 811 11.30 1.19 5.25
C GLU A 811 11.76 -0.18 4.72
N MET A 812 12.90 -0.63 5.27
CA MET A 812 13.38 -1.97 4.82
C MET A 812 12.36 -3.05 5.18
N ILE A 813 11.75 -2.93 6.29
CA ILE A 813 10.76 -3.94 6.71
C ILE A 813 9.55 -3.89 5.77
N LYS A 814 9.14 -2.69 5.32
CA LYS A 814 7.98 -2.54 4.42
C LYS A 814 8.27 -3.16 3.05
N LYS A 815 9.51 -3.11 2.68
CA LYS A 815 9.86 -3.57 1.31
C LYS A 815 10.18 -5.07 1.32
N ALA A 816 10.20 -5.68 2.51
CA ALA A 816 10.67 -7.07 2.63
C ALA A 816 9.74 -8.02 1.87
N ASP A 817 8.48 -7.52 1.48
CA ASP A 817 7.56 -8.42 0.74
C ASP A 817 7.84 -8.39 -0.76
N THR A 818 8.49 -7.38 -1.16
CA THR A 818 8.67 -7.22 -2.62
C THR A 818 10.15 -7.19 -2.98
N ASP A 819 11.08 -7.06 -1.93
CA ASP A 819 12.53 -6.97 -2.23
C ASP A 819 13.26 -8.11 -1.50
N ASN A 820 13.97 -8.97 -2.30
CA ASN A 820 14.59 -10.21 -1.78
C ASN A 820 15.74 -9.89 -0.80
N GLU A 821 16.44 -8.81 -1.04
CA GLU A 821 17.55 -8.48 -0.12
C GLU A 821 17.01 -7.97 1.23
N CYS A 822 15.90 -7.23 1.13
CA CYS A 822 15.27 -6.76 2.38
C CYS A 822 14.62 -7.93 3.14
N LYS A 823 14.15 -8.88 2.38
CA LYS A 823 13.57 -10.08 3.03
C LYS A 823 14.64 -10.87 3.78
N LYS A 824 15.81 -10.97 3.17
CA LYS A 824 16.90 -11.74 3.82
C LYS A 824 17.39 -11.03 5.09
N ALA A 825 17.34 -9.70 5.10
CA ALA A 825 17.91 -8.94 6.24
C ALA A 825 16.86 -8.71 7.32
N LEU A 826 15.62 -9.15 7.06
CA LEU A 826 14.47 -8.78 7.89
C LEU A 826 14.65 -9.27 9.33
N PRO A 827 15.03 -10.53 9.58
CA PRO A 827 15.19 -10.98 10.98
C PRO A 827 16.27 -10.17 11.71
N LEU A 828 17.32 -9.86 11.06
CA LEU A 828 18.40 -9.07 11.70
C LEU A 828 17.94 -7.65 12.02
N VAL A 829 17.17 -7.04 11.11
CA VAL A 829 16.73 -5.63 11.30
C VAL A 829 15.70 -5.57 12.43
N LYS A 830 14.82 -6.56 12.53
CA LYS A 830 13.84 -6.58 13.64
C LYS A 830 14.53 -6.78 14.99
N ALA A 831 15.49 -7.72 15.04
CA ALA A 831 16.23 -7.93 16.30
C ALA A 831 17.00 -6.68 16.72
N MET A 832 17.55 -5.97 15.68
CA MET A 832 18.29 -4.73 15.99
C MET A 832 17.35 -3.68 16.58
N LEU A 833 16.11 -3.49 16.02
CA LEU A 833 15.17 -2.48 16.53
C LEU A 833 14.70 -2.85 17.95
N ASN A 834 14.54 -4.16 18.22
CA ASN A 834 14.21 -4.58 19.60
C ASN A 834 15.34 -4.24 20.59
N TYR A 835 16.57 -4.57 20.14
CA TYR A 835 17.70 -4.19 21.01
C TYR A 835 17.72 -2.68 21.25
N GLY A 836 17.45 -1.89 20.20
CA GLY A 836 17.39 -0.42 20.37
C GLY A 836 16.30 0.02 21.34
N ALA A 837 15.11 -0.54 21.23
CA ALA A 837 13.98 -0.13 22.09
C ALA A 837 14.26 -0.46 23.55
N TYR A 838 14.79 -1.70 23.83
CA TYR A 838 15.07 -2.08 25.23
C TYR A 838 16.27 -1.30 25.78
N SER A 839 17.19 -0.88 24.86
CA SER A 839 18.29 -0.01 25.32
C SER A 839 17.75 1.36 25.73
N GLN A 840 16.73 1.90 24.96
CA GLN A 840 16.12 3.21 25.31
C GLN A 840 15.43 3.14 26.67
N ILE A 841 14.82 2.02 26.95
CA ILE A 841 14.10 1.85 28.23
C ILE A 841 15.09 1.72 29.38
N TYR A 842 16.08 0.88 29.20
CA TYR A 842 17.02 0.62 30.32
C TYR A 842 17.83 1.88 30.65
N PHE A 843 18.23 2.71 29.63
CA PHE A 843 19.14 3.84 29.94
C PHE A 843 18.31 5.11 30.14
N GLY A 844 16.94 4.95 30.19
CA GLY A 844 16.07 6.09 30.54
C GLY A 844 16.05 7.15 29.44
N GLU A 845 16.25 6.74 28.16
CA GLU A 845 16.14 7.69 27.03
C GLU A 845 14.66 7.92 26.68
N ASP A 846 14.38 9.02 25.88
CA ASP A 846 12.98 9.34 25.49
C ASP A 846 12.24 8.09 24.99
N ASN A 847 11.14 7.66 25.69
CA ASN A 847 10.41 6.42 25.36
C ASN A 847 9.12 6.73 24.59
N THR A 848 8.88 8.04 24.15
CA THR A 848 7.71 8.45 23.35
C THR A 848 7.86 8.01 21.89
N ASN A 849 9.18 7.75 21.48
CA ASN A 849 9.45 7.28 20.11
C ASN A 849 10.41 6.09 20.13
N LEU A 850 9.86 4.95 20.58
CA LEU A 850 10.73 3.75 20.73
C LEU A 850 11.20 3.26 19.36
N ALA A 851 12.48 2.85 19.39
CA ALA A 851 13.04 2.31 18.13
C ALA A 851 12.13 1.21 17.56
N ASN A 852 11.44 0.51 18.30
CA ASN A 852 10.38 -0.43 17.88
C ASN A 852 9.09 -0.09 18.63
N ALA A 853 8.12 0.57 17.84
CA ALA A 853 6.89 1.21 18.39
C ALA A 853 5.88 0.15 18.81
N ILE A 854 6.03 -1.18 18.26
CA ILE A 854 5.06 -2.28 18.51
C ILE A 854 5.67 -3.26 19.51
N LEU A 855 6.64 -2.92 20.41
CA LEU A 855 7.17 -3.94 21.36
C LEU A 855 6.06 -4.92 21.76
N LYS A 856 4.84 -4.94 21.01
CA LYS A 856 3.77 -5.92 21.33
C LYS A 856 3.84 -7.13 20.41
N ASP A 857 4.85 -7.09 19.38
CA ASP A 857 4.95 -8.32 18.56
C ASP A 857 6.15 -9.15 19.03
N ASP A 858 6.43 -9.44 20.41
CA ASP A 858 7.52 -9.96 21.28
C ASP A 858 8.03 -11.32 20.76
N ASN A 859 9.03 -11.45 19.88
CA ASN A 859 9.88 -12.66 20.01
C ASN A 859 10.84 -12.54 21.22
N THR A 860 11.00 -11.38 21.92
CA THR A 860 11.91 -11.37 23.09
C THR A 860 11.13 -11.64 24.38
N ALA A 861 9.70 -11.32 24.48
CA ALA A 861 8.83 -11.72 25.61
C ALA A 861 8.53 -13.22 25.57
N THR A 862 8.83 -13.95 24.39
CA THR A 862 8.64 -15.41 24.27
C THR A 862 9.95 -16.15 24.56
N ILE A 863 11.19 -15.39 24.44
CA ILE A 863 12.44 -16.13 24.71
C ILE A 863 12.68 -16.18 26.23
N LYS A 864 12.61 -17.35 26.71
CA LYS A 864 12.74 -17.55 28.17
C LYS A 864 14.21 -17.45 28.60
N SER A 865 14.42 -16.58 29.69
CA SER A 865 15.80 -16.42 30.23
C SER A 865 16.48 -17.77 30.44
N GLU A 866 15.68 -18.79 30.77
CA GLU A 866 16.26 -20.12 31.08
C GLU A 866 16.86 -20.77 29.82
N ASP A 867 16.21 -20.49 28.73
CA ASP A 867 16.73 -21.09 27.47
C ASP A 867 18.05 -20.45 27.06
N ILE A 868 18.09 -19.18 27.24
CA ILE A 868 19.36 -18.51 26.87
C ILE A 868 20.49 -18.96 27.82
N ILE A 869 20.15 -18.99 29.09
CA ILE A 869 21.17 -19.38 30.09
C ILE A 869 21.69 -20.78 29.78
N LYS A 870 20.80 -21.70 29.39
CA LYS A 870 21.23 -23.08 29.09
C LYS A 870 22.09 -23.12 27.82
N SER A 871 21.84 -22.17 26.93
CA SER A 871 22.60 -22.19 25.65
C SER A 871 24.01 -21.65 25.82
N ILE A 872 24.23 -20.89 26.88
CA ILE A 872 25.59 -20.35 27.11
C ILE A 872 26.33 -21.31 28.07
N THR A 873 27.30 -22.13 27.51
CA THR A 873 27.89 -23.23 28.33
C THR A 873 29.27 -22.81 28.85
N TYR A 874 29.74 -21.70 28.24
CA TYR A 874 31.08 -21.28 28.68
C TYR A 874 31.00 -20.53 30.02
N SER A 875 32.00 -20.78 30.90
CA SER A 875 32.09 -20.04 32.18
C SER A 875 33.46 -19.36 32.29
N GLU A 876 33.35 -18.26 33.03
CA GLU A 876 34.61 -17.48 33.18
C GLU A 876 35.72 -18.35 33.77
N GLN A 877 36.92 -18.17 33.12
CA GLN A 877 38.06 -19.00 33.57
C GLN A 877 39.32 -18.13 33.66
N GLY A 878 40.27 -18.49 34.46
CA GLY A 878 41.57 -17.79 34.48
C GLY A 878 42.12 -17.70 35.91
N LEU A 879 43.26 -17.00 35.96
CA LEU A 879 43.84 -16.66 37.28
C LEU A 879 43.38 -15.26 37.71
N PHE A 880 42.49 -15.24 38.84
CA PHE A 880 41.67 -14.02 39.00
C PHE A 880 42.30 -13.11 40.05
N SER A 881 43.40 -13.43 40.50
CA SER A 881 43.92 -12.47 41.49
C SER A 881 45.43 -12.67 41.66
N ASN A 882 46.07 -11.69 41.95
CA ASN A 882 47.45 -11.71 42.47
C ASN A 882 47.58 -10.72 43.62
N LYS A 883 48.94 -10.44 43.98
CA LYS A 883 49.10 -9.62 45.20
C LYS A 883 48.58 -8.19 44.98
N ASP A 884 48.47 -7.69 43.65
CA ASP A 884 48.14 -6.26 43.43
C ASP A 884 46.73 -6.13 42.83
N LEU A 885 46.29 -7.17 42.12
CA LEU A 885 44.99 -6.99 41.45
C LEU A 885 44.14 -8.25 41.62
N GLY A 886 42.84 -7.95 41.78
CA GLY A 886 41.85 -9.06 41.86
C GLY A 886 40.67 -8.78 40.91
N TYR A 887 40.38 -9.85 40.09
CA TYR A 887 39.26 -9.69 39.16
C TYR A 887 37.93 -9.68 39.93
N ILE A 888 37.08 -8.69 39.57
CA ILE A 888 35.86 -8.59 40.41
C ILE A 888 34.62 -8.69 39.50
N GLY A 889 34.90 -8.55 38.16
CA GLY A 889 33.70 -8.77 37.31
C GLY A 889 33.83 -8.00 36.00
N SER A 890 32.67 -8.05 35.23
CA SER A 890 32.70 -7.38 33.92
C SER A 890 31.39 -6.65 33.65
N SER A 891 31.42 -5.70 32.69
CA SER A 891 30.19 -5.05 32.21
C SER A 891 30.28 -4.81 30.71
N LEU A 892 29.03 -4.65 30.21
CA LEU A 892 29.03 -4.28 28.78
C LEU A 892 28.73 -2.78 28.64
N ILE A 893 29.49 -2.21 27.64
CA ILE A 893 29.23 -0.79 27.35
C ILE A 893 28.56 -0.69 25.98
N CYS A 894 27.26 -0.19 26.06
CA CYS A 894 26.43 -0.23 24.85
C CYS A 894 26.31 1.17 24.26
N GLU A 895 27.45 1.71 23.86
CA GLU A 895 27.43 2.97 23.09
C GLU A 895 27.27 2.68 21.59
N SER A 896 27.88 3.63 20.68
CA SER A 896 27.74 3.32 19.23
C SER A 896 28.44 2.01 18.88
N ASP A 897 29.38 1.61 19.72
CA ASP A 897 29.94 0.25 19.64
C ASP A 897 29.75 -0.50 20.96
N THR A 898 29.69 -1.87 20.87
CA THR A 898 29.61 -2.67 22.11
C THR A 898 31.03 -3.03 22.59
N SER A 899 31.28 -2.61 23.91
CA SER A 899 32.60 -2.95 24.51
C SER A 899 32.42 -3.80 25.77
N LEU A 900 33.50 -4.59 25.97
CA LEU A 900 33.51 -5.41 27.20
C LEU A 900 34.54 -4.83 28.17
N LYS A 901 33.96 -4.42 29.29
CA LYS A 901 34.87 -3.83 30.29
C LYS A 901 35.07 -4.78 31.49
N LEU A 902 36.38 -4.95 31.86
CA LEU A 902 36.73 -5.85 32.97
C LEU A 902 37.25 -5.02 34.15
N TYR A 903 36.74 -5.50 35.36
CA TYR A 903 37.10 -4.71 36.55
C TYR A 903 37.98 -5.52 37.50
N PHE A 904 38.96 -4.76 38.05
CA PHE A 904 39.89 -5.42 39.00
C PHE A 904 40.00 -4.57 40.26
N ASN A 905 39.89 -5.32 41.37
CA ASN A 905 40.22 -4.62 42.63
C ASN A 905 41.71 -4.27 42.71
N ASN A 906 41.94 -2.98 42.73
CA ASN A 906 43.32 -2.48 42.87
C ASN A 906 43.71 -2.41 44.35
N LYS A 907 44.30 -3.52 44.93
CA LYS A 907 44.42 -3.77 46.39
C LYS A 907 45.40 -2.79 47.03
N ASN A 908 46.25 -2.26 46.11
CA ASN A 908 47.26 -1.38 46.75
C ASN A 908 47.16 0.04 46.17
N LYS A 909 46.08 0.34 45.50
CA LYS A 909 45.76 1.70 44.98
C LYS A 909 46.89 2.22 44.08
N LEU A 910 47.39 1.35 43.24
CA LEU A 910 48.43 1.77 42.28
C LEU A 910 47.83 2.66 41.20
N THR A 911 48.70 3.66 40.75
CA THR A 911 48.25 4.49 39.60
C THR A 911 48.31 3.68 38.29
N GLU A 912 47.61 4.22 37.25
CA GLU A 912 47.60 3.53 35.94
C GLU A 912 49.00 3.37 35.37
N LYS A 913 49.82 4.37 35.56
CA LYS A 913 51.20 4.30 35.04
C LYS A 913 52.01 3.21 35.76
N GLN A 914 51.85 3.11 37.06
CA GLN A 914 52.57 2.08 37.84
C GLN A 914 52.13 0.67 37.43
N ILE A 915 50.88 0.53 37.14
CA ILE A 915 50.37 -0.81 36.75
C ILE A 915 50.88 -1.15 35.34
N LYS A 916 50.90 -0.18 34.41
CA LYS A 916 51.38 -0.48 33.04
C LYS A 916 52.89 -0.72 33.04
N GLY A 917 53.61 -0.18 34.07
CA GLY A 917 55.06 -0.41 34.18
C GLY A 917 55.37 -1.80 34.77
N ARG A 918 54.41 -2.32 35.54
CA ARG A 918 54.67 -3.60 36.28
C ARG A 918 54.11 -4.78 35.50
N TYR A 919 53.08 -4.56 34.75
CA TYR A 919 52.42 -5.71 34.10
C TYR A 919 52.37 -5.49 32.59
N ASP A 920 52.69 -6.59 31.92
CA ASP A 920 52.41 -6.58 30.48
C ASP A 920 50.95 -6.95 30.19
N ILE A 921 50.27 -5.94 29.56
CA ILE A 921 48.82 -6.18 29.36
C ILE A 921 48.59 -6.56 27.89
N SER A 922 47.90 -7.67 27.76
CA SER A 922 47.58 -8.08 26.38
C SER A 922 46.19 -8.73 26.36
N THR A 923 45.57 -8.58 25.15
CA THR A 923 44.24 -9.22 24.99
C THR A 923 44.40 -10.61 24.36
N LEU A 924 43.57 -11.59 24.75
CA LEU A 924 43.70 -13.00 24.29
C LEU A 924 42.64 -13.28 23.23
N ASP A 925 42.22 -12.15 22.53
CA ASP A 925 41.12 -12.46 21.60
C ASP A 925 41.67 -12.63 20.17
N LYS A 926 41.01 -13.53 19.32
CA LYS A 926 41.41 -13.95 17.96
C LYS A 926 41.41 -12.76 17.00
N ASN A 927 40.67 -11.66 17.34
CA ASN A 927 40.50 -10.54 16.38
C ASN A 927 41.31 -9.32 16.82
N LYS A 928 42.24 -9.49 17.79
CA LYS A 928 43.18 -8.47 18.30
C LYS A 928 42.50 -7.12 18.48
N HIS A 929 41.41 -7.08 19.15
CA HIS A 929 40.69 -5.81 19.40
C HIS A 929 41.57 -4.88 20.26
N ASP A 930 41.36 -3.50 19.96
CA ASP A 930 42.07 -2.51 20.82
C ASP A 930 41.44 -2.47 22.22
N TYR A 931 42.35 -1.91 23.19
CA TYR A 931 41.79 -1.82 24.55
C TYR A 931 42.27 -0.52 25.21
N ASP A 932 41.38 -0.13 26.16
CA ASP A 932 41.78 0.99 27.03
C ASP A 932 41.85 0.53 28.50
N THR A 933 42.75 1.33 29.22
CA THR A 933 42.80 1.01 30.67
C THR A 933 42.59 2.29 31.48
N GLY A 934 42.11 2.07 32.65
CA GLY A 934 41.95 3.26 33.53
C GLY A 934 41.85 2.81 35.00
N VAL A 935 42.11 3.90 35.84
CA VAL A 935 41.97 3.62 37.29
C VAL A 935 41.00 4.65 37.88
N ASP A 936 39.98 4.12 38.58
CA ASP A 936 39.08 4.97 39.36
C ASP A 936 39.07 4.54 40.83
N GLY A 937 39.87 5.37 41.65
CA GLY A 937 39.98 4.97 43.07
C GLY A 937 40.62 3.59 43.25
N SER A 938 39.84 2.61 43.81
CA SER A 938 40.41 1.28 44.11
C SER A 938 40.09 0.30 42.98
N ILE A 939 39.70 0.89 41.78
CA ILE A 939 39.30 -0.03 40.70
C ILE A 939 40.18 0.24 39.47
N PHE A 940 40.76 -0.83 39.07
CA PHE A 940 41.43 -0.79 37.75
C PHE A 940 40.56 -1.47 36.69
N TRP A 941 40.39 -0.80 35.51
CA TRP A 941 39.53 -1.47 34.49
C TRP A 941 40.24 -1.50 33.14
N ILE A 942 39.91 -2.57 32.45
CA ILE A 942 40.37 -2.71 31.05
C ILE A 942 39.13 -2.83 30.16
N LYS A 943 39.11 -1.95 29.08
CA LYS A 943 37.93 -1.94 28.20
C LYS A 943 38.34 -2.44 26.80
N ILE A 944 37.78 -3.60 26.46
CA ILE A 944 38.01 -4.12 25.09
C ILE A 944 36.97 -3.50 24.14
N LYS A 945 37.39 -2.82 23.03
CA LYS A 945 36.48 -1.97 22.24
C LYS A 945 36.09 -2.69 20.94
N GLY A 946 34.88 -2.28 20.40
CA GLY A 946 34.50 -2.56 18.99
C GLY A 946 34.06 -4.01 18.80
N ILE A 947 33.37 -4.51 19.81
CA ILE A 947 32.90 -5.91 19.66
C ILE A 947 31.62 -5.91 18.82
N LYS A 948 31.66 -6.68 17.65
CA LYS A 948 30.49 -6.71 16.75
C LYS A 948 29.40 -7.62 17.32
N PRO A 949 28.20 -7.38 16.88
CA PRO A 949 27.10 -8.20 17.41
C PRO A 949 27.29 -9.68 17.12
N ALA A 950 27.84 -10.06 15.98
CA ALA A 950 28.03 -11.48 15.64
C ALA A 950 29.16 -12.10 16.48
N GLU A 951 29.88 -11.23 17.26
CA GLU A 951 31.04 -11.75 18.04
C GLU A 951 30.70 -11.81 19.54
N LEU A 952 29.49 -11.59 19.86
CA LEU A 952 29.15 -11.45 21.30
C LEU A 952 29.35 -12.78 22.03
N GLY A 953 29.40 -13.87 21.29
CA GLY A 953 29.60 -15.20 21.92
C GLY A 953 31.08 -15.57 21.99
N ASN A 954 31.95 -14.76 21.33
CA ASN A 954 33.38 -15.10 21.36
C ASN A 954 33.99 -14.84 22.75
N VAL A 955 35.05 -15.57 22.97
CA VAL A 955 35.73 -15.44 24.28
C VAL A 955 36.83 -14.38 24.17
N TYR A 956 36.69 -13.45 25.20
CA TYR A 956 37.74 -12.41 25.29
C TYR A 956 38.46 -12.48 26.63
N GLY A 957 39.80 -12.20 26.54
CA GLY A 957 40.54 -12.29 27.82
C GLY A 957 41.69 -11.28 27.85
N VAL A 958 42.06 -10.97 29.13
CA VAL A 958 43.24 -10.11 29.27
C VAL A 958 44.29 -10.82 30.13
N ASN A 959 45.53 -10.58 29.62
CA ASN A 959 46.66 -11.11 30.41
C ASN A 959 47.41 -9.94 31.07
N LEU A 960 47.41 -10.05 32.45
CA LEU A 960 48.35 -9.16 33.16
C LEU A 960 49.49 -9.96 33.80
N VAL A 961 50.67 -9.86 33.08
CA VAL A 961 51.73 -10.80 33.51
C VAL A 961 52.91 -9.97 34.03
N SER A 962 53.39 -10.44 35.24
CA SER A 962 54.65 -9.86 35.76
C SER A 962 55.52 -10.96 36.37
N ASP A 963 56.80 -10.60 36.70
CA ASP A 963 57.72 -11.58 37.33
C ASP A 963 57.25 -11.94 38.74
N GLU A 964 56.29 -11.32 39.33
CA GLU A 964 55.85 -11.47 40.73
C GLU A 964 54.45 -12.06 40.80
N GLY A 965 53.85 -12.42 39.59
CA GLY A 965 52.53 -13.10 39.59
C GLY A 965 51.64 -12.55 38.47
N SER A 966 50.70 -13.47 37.92
CA SER A 966 49.89 -13.10 36.74
C SER A 966 48.40 -13.12 37.09
N VAL A 967 47.67 -12.12 36.43
CA VAL A 967 46.19 -12.21 36.40
C VAL A 967 45.72 -12.44 34.95
N ILE A 968 44.94 -13.58 34.91
CA ILE A 968 44.44 -13.93 33.57
C ILE A 968 42.92 -14.11 33.66
N VAL A 969 42.28 -13.32 32.80
CA VAL A 969 40.81 -13.46 32.81
C VAL A 969 40.33 -13.75 31.38
N GLU A 970 39.52 -14.80 31.30
CA GLU A 970 38.86 -15.09 30.01
C GLU A 970 37.34 -15.11 30.22
N THR A 971 36.73 -14.23 29.45
CA THR A 971 35.26 -14.17 29.54
C THR A 971 34.68 -13.74 28.18
N SER A 972 33.27 -13.72 28.18
CA SER A 972 32.60 -13.25 26.94
C SER A 972 31.41 -12.37 27.28
N PRO A 973 31.03 -11.55 26.32
CA PRO A 973 29.82 -10.75 26.54
C PRO A 973 28.61 -11.64 26.86
N TYR A 974 28.48 -12.87 26.29
CA TYR A 974 27.33 -13.73 26.62
C TYR A 974 27.43 -14.26 28.05
N VAL A 975 28.70 -14.40 28.55
CA VAL A 975 28.80 -14.82 29.97
C VAL A 975 28.26 -13.71 30.87
N TYR A 976 28.53 -12.43 30.53
CA TYR A 976 27.88 -11.34 31.30
C TYR A 976 26.36 -11.39 31.15
N VAL A 977 25.87 -11.58 29.87
CA VAL A 977 24.41 -11.67 29.64
C VAL A 977 23.79 -12.75 30.54
N LYS A 978 24.53 -13.90 30.61
CA LYS A 978 24.02 -14.99 31.46
C LYS A 978 23.91 -14.53 32.92
N LYS A 979 24.90 -13.84 33.42
CA LYS A 979 24.84 -13.37 34.81
C LYS A 979 23.74 -12.32 34.99
N ALA A 980 23.58 -11.47 34.00
CA ALA A 980 22.53 -10.45 34.09
C ALA A 980 21.13 -11.09 34.09
N LEU A 981 21.02 -12.14 33.35
CA LEU A 981 19.69 -12.80 33.28
C LEU A 981 19.36 -13.49 34.61
N GLU A 982 20.40 -13.83 35.31
CA GLU A 982 20.16 -14.46 36.63
C GLU A 982 19.96 -13.39 37.71
N SER A 983 20.04 -12.16 37.11
CA SER A 983 19.90 -11.09 38.10
C SER A 983 18.42 -10.84 38.39
N GLY A 984 17.95 -10.25 39.41
CA GLY A 984 16.55 -9.92 39.73
C GLY A 984 16.11 -8.60 39.07
N ASP A 985 16.88 -8.01 38.08
CA ASP A 985 16.55 -6.71 37.47
C ASP A 985 15.89 -6.95 36.09
N SER A 986 14.60 -6.73 36.05
CA SER A 986 13.79 -7.10 34.87
C SER A 986 14.14 -6.22 33.66
N ARG A 987 14.48 -4.97 33.87
CA ARG A 987 14.87 -4.08 32.74
C ARG A 987 16.21 -4.52 32.12
N LEU A 988 17.13 -4.92 32.95
CA LEU A 988 18.43 -5.41 32.48
C LEU A 988 18.29 -6.79 31.82
N GLN A 989 17.39 -7.55 32.32
CA GLN A 989 17.16 -8.88 31.69
C GLN A 989 16.59 -8.72 30.27
N ASN A 990 15.69 -7.82 30.14
CA ASN A 990 15.08 -7.61 28.81
C ASN A 990 16.11 -7.04 27.82
N LEU A 991 16.90 -6.11 28.27
CA LEU A 991 17.97 -5.58 27.40
C LEU A 991 18.93 -6.68 26.96
N CYS A 992 19.33 -7.55 27.89
CA CYS A 992 20.33 -8.60 27.56
C CYS A 992 19.69 -9.69 26.67
N LYS A 993 18.38 -9.90 26.84
CA LYS A 993 17.72 -10.85 25.92
C LYS A 993 17.72 -10.28 24.49
N ALA A 994 17.36 -9.06 24.41
CA ALA A 994 17.34 -8.43 23.06
C ALA A 994 18.74 -8.39 22.44
N MET A 995 19.77 -8.12 23.29
CA MET A 995 21.16 -8.11 22.78
C MET A 995 21.57 -9.51 22.30
N TRP A 996 21.22 -10.50 23.06
CA TRP A 996 21.54 -11.89 22.64
C TRP A 996 20.85 -12.22 21.31
N ALA A 997 19.54 -11.91 21.18
CA ALA A 997 18.78 -12.20 19.94
C ALA A 997 19.41 -11.45 18.75
N TYR A 998 19.78 -10.20 19.01
CA TYR A 998 20.47 -9.43 17.95
C TYR A 998 21.77 -10.11 17.51
N GLY A 999 22.53 -10.58 18.48
CA GLY A 999 23.77 -11.30 18.15
C GLY A 999 23.52 -12.56 17.32
N GLN A 1000 22.46 -13.30 17.65
CA GLN A 1000 22.16 -14.54 16.90
C GLN A 1000 21.73 -14.21 15.46
N ALA A 1001 20.87 -13.24 15.36
CA ALA A 1001 20.40 -12.85 14.00
C ALA A 1001 21.57 -12.36 13.15
N ALA A 1002 22.49 -11.62 13.80
CA ALA A 1002 23.67 -11.13 13.03
C ALA A 1002 24.53 -12.30 12.57
N ARG A 1003 24.73 -13.32 13.36
CA ARG A 1003 25.54 -14.49 12.95
C ARG A 1003 24.88 -15.23 11.77
N GLU A 1004 23.58 -15.31 11.87
CA GLU A 1004 22.86 -16.02 10.80
C GLU A 1004 22.93 -15.22 9.49
N TYR A 1005 22.77 -13.98 9.59
CA TYR A 1005 22.81 -13.13 8.38
C TYR A 1005 24.19 -13.18 7.71
N GLU A 1006 25.31 -13.29 8.54
CA GLU A 1006 26.67 -13.33 7.93
C GLU A 1006 26.94 -14.66 7.24
N LYS A 1007 26.18 -15.78 7.56
CA LYS A 1007 26.37 -17.09 6.89
C LYS A 1007 25.85 -17.03 5.45
#